data_AF-H1KPS1-F1
#
_entry.id   AF-H1KPS1-F1
#
_cell.length_a   1.000
_cell.length_b   1.000
_cell.length_c   1.000
_cell.angle_alpha   90.00
_cell.angle_beta   90.00
_cell.angle_gamma   90.00
#
_symmetry.space_group_name_H-M   'P 1'
#
loop_
_entity.id
_entity.type
_entity.pdbx_description
1 polymer ?
#
loop_
_entity_poly.entity_id
_entity_poly.type
_entity_poly.pdbx_seq_one_letter_code
_entity_poly.pdbx_strand_id
1 'polypeptide(L)'
;MNTASEYSYVGRLNVTFDDQGHVIRDSINSATSGAVAVDDTTVTQLYGSTAAAFTPGSKGFLVQQVIEGLDVNNDGIQETAGIADIIRQQDGNILGRSSVYLEGRRGEVRTEETNLGNLTADANLWYAKQFDGAVAVSIKNGGGIRDSIGSFSTTGGSTAELPPAANPAAGKAAGDISQLDVTNSLRFNNALAMVTVTASELERVLEHAVSSAAPGATPGAFPQIGGISFSFDATRQAQTVDVNGTVTREGQRIISAAIVDADGFLIDTLVQDGQLVGDANRSIRAVTLDFLTTGTSTAPGLGGDNYPFPAYGENRVALSSAAPASLPNAATFAAQGSEQDALAEYLKAFHSVTPFAQSDTAPAADARIQNLAARSDSVLARGVSRTGADGHDVLQGTPFADRLFGGAGDDIIVNSAGNDFLSGGRGNDTLVFNTSFASVTVTEAGSLTAITGPDGRDLVSGFERYLFSDATIVVNDGQPLVDDLFYLSRNKDVFQAGQDADAHYAQYGAREGRDPNAFFSTKGYLAANPEVRASGANPLDHYEQAGWKEGRDPGVRFDNEFYLAANPDVKAAGLNPLAHYLAEGRAEGRAIHDAVGRSGDIRGGFDAEYYLLAHADVAQAAGTTDTFAFAARHFEQYGWQEGRNPNAVFDTKGYLAAYGDVKAAGLNPLTHYDQYGWKEGRDPSADFDSSTYLSTYTDVAAAKIDPMQHFLQYGLYEGRSTFADGTFGGDSLG
;
A
#
# COMPACT_ATOMS: atom_id res chain seq x y z
N MET A 1 25.54 -23.77 -27.74
CA MET A 1 24.30 -24.21 -27.07
C MET A 1 24.13 -23.32 -25.85
N ASN A 2 23.13 -22.44 -25.82
CA ASN A 2 22.74 -21.76 -24.58
C ASN A 2 21.96 -22.78 -23.75
N THR A 3 22.37 -22.98 -22.50
CA THR A 3 21.54 -23.67 -21.51
C THR A 3 20.64 -22.65 -20.82
N ALA A 4 19.61 -23.13 -20.11
CA ALA A 4 18.62 -22.32 -19.38
C ALA A 4 19.19 -21.47 -18.23
N SER A 5 20.52 -21.35 -18.13
CA SER A 5 21.25 -20.60 -17.10
C SER A 5 22.30 -19.67 -17.71
N GLU A 6 22.14 -19.31 -19.00
CA GLU A 6 23.03 -18.40 -19.74
C GLU A 6 24.53 -18.78 -19.76
N TYR A 7 24.88 -20.04 -19.50
CA TYR A 7 26.26 -20.47 -19.68
C TYR A 7 26.65 -20.43 -21.16
N SER A 8 27.64 -19.60 -21.48
CA SER A 8 28.25 -19.50 -22.80
C SER A 8 29.29 -20.62 -23.01
N TYR A 9 28.85 -21.85 -23.26
CA TYR A 9 29.77 -22.86 -23.78
C TYR A 9 30.00 -22.63 -25.27
N VAL A 10 31.22 -22.26 -25.64
CA VAL A 10 31.64 -22.22 -27.04
C VAL A 10 31.90 -23.65 -27.50
N GLY A 11 31.02 -24.19 -28.33
CA GLY A 11 31.24 -25.47 -29.01
C GLY A 11 32.14 -25.28 -30.23
N ARG A 12 33.20 -26.06 -30.35
CA ARG A 12 34.04 -26.11 -31.55
C ARG A 12 33.53 -27.21 -32.47
N LEU A 13 33.25 -26.89 -33.73
CA LEU A 13 32.97 -27.87 -34.79
C LEU A 13 34.08 -27.80 -35.83
N ASN A 14 34.79 -28.91 -36.04
CA ASN A 14 35.85 -29.01 -37.03
C ASN A 14 35.41 -29.94 -38.17
N VAL A 15 35.18 -29.34 -39.34
CA VAL A 15 34.70 -30.01 -40.56
C VAL A 15 35.42 -29.46 -41.78
N THR A 16 35.54 -30.29 -42.81
CA THR A 16 36.02 -29.90 -44.14
C THR A 16 34.86 -29.68 -45.11
N PHE A 17 35.14 -28.88 -46.13
CA PHE A 17 34.23 -28.58 -47.22
C PHE A 17 34.76 -29.22 -48.51
N ASP A 18 33.86 -29.63 -49.41
CA ASP A 18 34.23 -30.02 -50.76
C ASP A 18 34.48 -28.79 -51.65
N ASP A 19 34.91 -29.03 -52.89
CA ASP A 19 35.23 -27.99 -53.88
C ASP A 19 33.99 -27.18 -54.33
N GLN A 20 32.79 -27.53 -53.86
CA GLN A 20 31.54 -26.79 -54.09
C GLN A 20 31.03 -26.09 -52.82
N GLY A 21 31.79 -26.14 -51.72
CA GLY A 21 31.45 -25.51 -50.45
C GLY A 21 30.43 -26.29 -49.61
N HIS A 22 30.17 -27.57 -49.92
CA HIS A 22 29.32 -28.41 -49.07
C HIS A 22 30.14 -29.03 -47.94
N VAL A 23 29.52 -29.11 -46.75
CA VAL A 23 30.12 -29.80 -45.60
C VAL A 23 30.26 -31.30 -45.91
N ILE A 24 31.48 -31.81 -45.84
CA ILE A 24 31.76 -33.24 -45.92
C ILE A 24 31.41 -33.83 -44.55
N ARG A 25 30.21 -34.41 -44.40
CA ARG A 25 29.70 -34.86 -43.09
C ARG A 25 30.61 -35.85 -42.37
N ASP A 26 31.31 -36.71 -43.12
CA ASP A 26 32.22 -37.71 -42.56
C ASP A 26 33.58 -37.12 -42.13
N SER A 27 33.82 -35.83 -42.39
CA SER A 27 35.02 -35.11 -41.95
C SER A 27 34.95 -34.58 -40.52
N ILE A 28 33.78 -34.69 -39.87
CA ILE A 28 33.61 -34.26 -38.47
C ILE A 28 34.61 -35.02 -37.61
N ASN A 29 35.62 -34.30 -37.13
CA ASN A 29 36.63 -34.90 -36.28
C ASN A 29 36.16 -34.82 -34.82
N SER A 30 35.67 -35.93 -34.27
CA SER A 30 35.16 -36.01 -32.89
C SER A 30 36.23 -35.81 -31.81
N ALA A 31 37.53 -35.93 -32.14
CA ALA A 31 38.62 -35.64 -31.21
C ALA A 31 38.92 -34.14 -31.08
N THR A 32 38.48 -33.33 -32.04
CA THR A 32 38.68 -31.86 -32.02
C THR A 32 37.37 -31.08 -32.01
N SER A 33 36.25 -31.72 -32.32
CA SER A 33 34.90 -31.15 -32.23
C SER A 33 34.29 -31.47 -30.87
N GLY A 34 33.75 -30.48 -30.18
CA GLY A 34 33.18 -30.64 -28.84
C GLY A 34 33.20 -29.35 -28.02
N ALA A 35 32.85 -29.46 -26.74
CA ALA A 35 33.02 -28.37 -25.79
C ALA A 35 34.52 -28.13 -25.57
N VAL A 36 34.94 -26.87 -25.68
CA VAL A 36 36.32 -26.47 -25.40
C VAL A 36 36.30 -25.61 -24.15
N ALA A 37 37.14 -25.96 -23.16
CA ALA A 37 37.38 -25.08 -22.02
C ALA A 37 38.14 -23.85 -22.51
N VAL A 38 37.57 -22.67 -22.30
CA VAL A 38 38.22 -21.39 -22.64
C VAL A 38 38.77 -20.80 -21.34
N ASP A 39 39.82 -21.43 -20.82
CA ASP A 39 40.47 -21.08 -19.56
C ASP A 39 41.95 -20.70 -19.78
N ASP A 40 42.58 -20.16 -18.74
CA ASP A 40 43.99 -19.74 -18.78
C ASP A 40 44.95 -20.88 -19.16
N THR A 41 44.60 -22.12 -18.79
CA THR A 41 45.37 -23.32 -19.15
C THR A 41 45.35 -23.53 -20.66
N THR A 42 44.17 -23.47 -21.27
CA THR A 42 43.98 -23.64 -22.71
C THR A 42 44.61 -22.50 -23.50
N VAL A 43 44.50 -21.26 -23.01
CA VAL A 43 45.18 -20.10 -23.61
C VAL A 43 46.70 -20.26 -23.54
N THR A 44 47.24 -20.66 -22.38
CA THR A 44 48.67 -20.89 -22.19
C THR A 44 49.19 -22.02 -23.09
N GLN A 45 48.43 -23.10 -23.28
CA GLN A 45 48.79 -24.17 -24.21
C GLN A 45 48.88 -23.70 -25.67
N LEU A 46 48.00 -22.78 -26.08
CA LEU A 46 47.95 -22.28 -27.46
C LEU A 46 48.97 -21.17 -27.74
N TYR A 47 49.28 -20.33 -26.76
CA TYR A 47 50.06 -19.10 -26.95
C TYR A 47 51.37 -19.08 -26.15
N GLY A 48 51.65 -20.10 -25.34
CA GLY A 48 52.83 -20.19 -24.46
C GLY A 48 52.66 -19.48 -23.12
N SER A 49 51.84 -18.43 -23.06
CA SER A 49 51.34 -17.79 -21.84
C SER A 49 50.08 -16.97 -22.15
N THR A 50 49.31 -16.62 -21.12
CA THR A 50 48.21 -15.66 -21.25
C THR A 50 48.71 -14.30 -21.74
N ALA A 51 49.81 -13.78 -21.17
CA ALA A 51 50.41 -12.52 -21.61
C ALA A 51 50.80 -12.50 -23.10
N ALA A 52 51.36 -13.61 -23.61
CA ALA A 52 51.73 -13.72 -25.02
C ALA A 52 50.51 -13.61 -25.97
N ALA A 53 49.35 -14.10 -25.53
CA ALA A 53 48.09 -13.99 -26.30
C ALA A 53 47.64 -12.53 -26.49
N PHE A 54 48.10 -11.59 -25.65
CA PHE A 54 47.72 -10.16 -25.66
C PHE A 54 48.87 -9.21 -26.02
N THR A 55 49.99 -9.72 -26.54
CA THR A 55 51.11 -8.87 -27.02
C THR A 55 50.65 -7.93 -28.15
N PRO A 56 51.13 -6.67 -28.23
CA PRO A 56 50.73 -5.73 -29.29
C PRO A 56 50.75 -6.34 -30.70
N GLY A 57 49.63 -6.22 -31.41
CA GLY A 57 49.41 -6.78 -32.75
C GLY A 57 48.88 -8.22 -32.79
N SER A 58 48.71 -8.89 -31.64
CA SER A 58 48.05 -10.19 -31.56
C SER A 58 46.53 -10.09 -31.74
N LYS A 59 45.86 -11.23 -31.98
CA LYS A 59 44.39 -11.27 -32.00
C LYS A 59 43.78 -10.95 -30.63
N GLY A 60 44.38 -11.42 -29.54
CA GLY A 60 43.92 -11.12 -28.18
C GLY A 60 44.05 -9.63 -27.87
N PHE A 61 45.17 -9.00 -28.27
CA PHE A 61 45.38 -7.56 -28.13
C PHE A 61 44.34 -6.74 -28.90
N LEU A 62 44.06 -7.08 -30.16
CA LEU A 62 43.03 -6.39 -30.94
C LEU A 62 41.63 -6.53 -30.33
N VAL A 63 41.30 -7.69 -29.78
CA VAL A 63 40.03 -7.90 -29.06
C VAL A 63 40.00 -7.10 -27.76
N GLN A 64 41.08 -7.09 -26.99
CA GLN A 64 41.20 -6.30 -25.77
C GLN A 64 41.06 -4.80 -26.07
N GLN A 65 41.66 -4.29 -27.14
CA GLN A 65 41.50 -2.89 -27.56
C GLN A 65 40.05 -2.51 -27.86
N VAL A 66 39.28 -3.42 -28.46
CA VAL A 66 37.85 -3.18 -28.74
C VAL A 66 37.03 -3.23 -27.45
N ILE A 67 37.37 -4.16 -26.53
CA ILE A 67 36.62 -4.35 -25.28
C ILE A 67 36.96 -3.27 -24.26
N GLU A 68 38.22 -3.09 -23.93
CA GLU A 68 38.66 -2.20 -22.86
C GLU A 68 38.89 -0.78 -23.36
N GLY A 69 39.21 -0.59 -24.64
CA GLY A 69 39.62 0.69 -25.18
C GLY A 69 41.07 0.64 -25.66
N LEU A 70 41.47 1.63 -26.47
CA LEU A 70 42.84 1.72 -26.95
C LEU A 70 43.74 2.09 -25.77
N ASP A 71 44.75 1.26 -25.51
CA ASP A 71 45.94 1.55 -24.70
C ASP A 71 47.14 1.32 -25.64
N VAL A 72 47.60 2.38 -26.32
CA VAL A 72 48.52 2.27 -27.46
C VAL A 72 49.90 1.75 -27.03
N ASN A 73 50.30 2.04 -25.79
CA ASN A 73 51.61 1.70 -25.24
C ASN A 73 51.55 0.64 -24.12
N ASN A 74 50.36 0.14 -23.78
CA ASN A 74 50.10 -0.83 -22.73
C ASN A 74 50.63 -0.36 -21.36
N ASP A 75 50.45 0.94 -21.06
CA ASP A 75 50.89 1.57 -19.81
C ASP A 75 49.80 1.63 -18.72
N GLY A 76 48.59 1.15 -19.03
CA GLY A 76 47.43 1.14 -18.15
C GLY A 76 46.55 2.39 -18.26
N ILE A 77 46.84 3.31 -19.19
CA ILE A 77 46.05 4.51 -19.47
C ILE A 77 45.34 4.34 -20.82
N GLN A 78 44.01 4.27 -20.77
CA GLN A 78 43.20 4.18 -21.99
C GLN A 78 43.15 5.55 -22.71
N GLU A 79 43.53 5.59 -23.99
CA GLU A 79 43.39 6.76 -24.84
C GLU A 79 42.05 6.82 -25.58
N THR A 80 41.32 5.71 -25.70
CA THR A 80 39.93 5.69 -26.20
C THR A 80 39.04 4.80 -25.36
N ALA A 81 37.73 5.10 -25.33
CA ALA A 81 36.76 4.26 -24.66
C ALA A 81 36.49 2.95 -25.44
N GLY A 82 36.36 1.84 -24.71
CA GLY A 82 35.98 0.53 -25.24
C GLY A 82 34.51 0.16 -24.99
N ILE A 83 34.10 -1.04 -25.43
CA ILE A 83 32.75 -1.59 -25.15
C ILE A 83 32.48 -1.68 -23.64
N ALA A 84 33.49 -2.05 -22.85
CA ALA A 84 33.40 -2.14 -21.40
C ALA A 84 33.04 -0.80 -20.76
N ASP A 85 33.46 0.34 -21.32
CA ASP A 85 33.13 1.66 -20.79
C ASP A 85 31.66 2.00 -21.04
N ILE A 86 31.15 1.66 -22.23
CA ILE A 86 29.73 1.81 -22.56
C ILE A 86 28.88 0.96 -21.61
N ILE A 87 29.27 -0.31 -21.41
CA ILE A 87 28.59 -1.21 -20.47
C ILE A 87 28.63 -0.65 -19.06
N ARG A 88 29.80 -0.23 -18.56
CA ARG A 88 29.93 0.36 -17.21
C ARG A 88 29.13 1.64 -17.04
N GLN A 89 29.07 2.49 -18.07
CA GLN A 89 28.28 3.72 -18.02
C GLN A 89 26.77 3.42 -17.97
N GLN A 90 26.28 2.50 -18.80
CA GLN A 90 24.87 2.10 -18.78
C GLN A 90 24.52 1.35 -17.50
N ASP A 91 25.40 0.49 -17.02
CA ASP A 91 25.15 -0.31 -15.81
C ASP A 91 25.29 0.53 -14.52
N GLY A 92 26.07 1.60 -14.56
CA GLY A 92 26.20 2.57 -13.48
C GLY A 92 25.09 3.64 -13.43
N ASN A 93 24.28 3.75 -14.50
CA ASN A 93 23.13 4.65 -14.51
C ASN A 93 21.92 3.97 -13.85
N ILE A 94 21.76 4.19 -12.54
CA ILE A 94 20.74 3.53 -11.73
C ILE A 94 19.38 4.20 -11.90
N LEU A 95 18.34 3.41 -12.20
CA LEU A 95 16.97 3.87 -12.47
C LEU A 95 16.02 3.59 -11.31
N GLY A 96 16.23 2.50 -10.58
CA GLY A 96 15.45 2.12 -9.40
C GLY A 96 16.04 0.89 -8.75
N ARG A 97 15.25 0.19 -7.93
CA ARG A 97 15.68 -0.99 -7.16
C ARG A 97 14.64 -2.09 -7.21
N SER A 98 15.09 -3.34 -7.16
CA SER A 98 14.29 -4.54 -6.92
C SER A 98 14.94 -5.40 -5.84
N SER A 99 14.14 -5.89 -4.89
CA SER A 99 14.56 -6.89 -3.92
C SER A 99 14.30 -8.33 -4.39
N VAL A 100 13.69 -8.48 -5.56
CA VAL A 100 13.32 -9.77 -6.18
C VAL A 100 13.89 -9.90 -7.59
N TYR A 101 13.93 -11.13 -8.09
CA TYR A 101 14.17 -11.40 -9.51
C TYR A 101 12.94 -10.98 -10.32
N LEU A 102 13.15 -10.29 -11.45
CA LEU A 102 12.09 -9.87 -12.36
C LEU A 102 12.05 -10.76 -13.59
N GLU A 103 10.98 -11.54 -13.71
CA GLU A 103 10.85 -12.63 -14.65
C GLU A 103 10.57 -12.16 -16.08
N GLY A 104 11.58 -12.31 -16.95
CA GLY A 104 11.56 -11.92 -18.35
C GLY A 104 11.80 -13.07 -19.33
N ARG A 105 11.91 -14.31 -18.85
CA ARG A 105 12.19 -15.48 -19.67
C ARG A 105 11.05 -15.71 -20.66
N ARG A 106 11.43 -15.96 -21.91
CA ARG A 106 10.51 -16.28 -23.01
C ARG A 106 9.48 -17.36 -22.67
N GLY A 107 9.87 -18.33 -21.83
CA GLY A 107 9.03 -19.45 -21.45
C GLY A 107 7.84 -19.07 -20.58
N GLU A 108 7.86 -17.90 -19.95
CA GLU A 108 6.87 -17.47 -18.95
C GLU A 108 6.16 -16.19 -19.39
N VAL A 109 6.89 -15.14 -19.79
CA VAL A 109 6.27 -13.88 -20.27
C VAL A 109 5.33 -14.05 -21.48
N ARG A 110 5.39 -15.22 -22.14
CA ARG A 110 4.57 -15.58 -23.32
C ARG A 110 3.47 -16.60 -23.04
N THR A 111 3.27 -17.00 -21.79
CA THR A 111 2.34 -18.06 -21.40
C THR A 111 1.57 -17.77 -20.13
N GLU A 112 2.09 -16.91 -19.26
CA GLU A 112 1.54 -16.61 -17.94
C GLU A 112 1.83 -15.17 -17.51
N GLU A 113 1.22 -14.78 -16.39
CA GLU A 113 1.55 -13.53 -15.72
C GLU A 113 3.01 -13.56 -15.26
N THR A 114 3.71 -12.43 -15.37
CA THR A 114 5.05 -12.30 -14.80
C THR A 114 5.18 -10.98 -14.06
N ASN A 115 5.98 -10.94 -13.00
CA ASN A 115 6.19 -9.71 -12.24
C ASN A 115 6.85 -8.59 -13.08
N LEU A 116 7.76 -8.90 -14.01
CA LEU A 116 8.31 -7.92 -14.96
C LEU A 116 7.27 -7.48 -16.00
N GLY A 117 6.44 -8.40 -16.45
CA GLY A 117 5.29 -8.10 -17.32
C GLY A 117 4.34 -7.09 -16.67
N ASN A 118 3.96 -7.35 -15.42
CA ASN A 118 3.16 -6.45 -14.60
C ASN A 118 3.83 -5.09 -14.42
N LEU A 119 5.09 -5.07 -13.96
CA LEU A 119 5.83 -3.82 -13.72
C LEU A 119 5.92 -2.94 -14.97
N THR A 120 6.21 -3.55 -16.14
CA THR A 120 6.32 -2.79 -17.39
C THR A 120 4.98 -2.35 -17.96
N ALA A 121 3.90 -3.09 -17.73
CA ALA A 121 2.55 -2.68 -18.12
C ALA A 121 2.01 -1.59 -17.19
N ASP A 122 2.28 -1.66 -15.89
CA ASP A 122 1.93 -0.61 -14.91
C ASP A 122 2.72 0.67 -15.19
N ALA A 123 4.00 0.58 -15.55
CA ALA A 123 4.79 1.71 -15.99
C ALA A 123 4.20 2.39 -17.23
N ASN A 124 3.79 1.61 -18.24
CA ASN A 124 3.11 2.14 -19.43
C ASN A 124 1.79 2.85 -19.06
N LEU A 125 0.98 2.24 -18.19
CA LEU A 125 -0.29 2.82 -17.73
C LEU A 125 -0.08 4.14 -16.98
N TRP A 126 0.82 4.14 -16.00
CA TRP A 126 1.16 5.33 -15.22
C TRP A 126 1.69 6.45 -16.12
N TYR A 127 2.57 6.11 -17.07
CA TYR A 127 3.16 7.07 -17.99
C TYR A 127 2.09 7.70 -18.90
N ALA A 128 1.17 6.89 -19.45
CA ALA A 128 0.06 7.38 -20.28
C ALA A 128 -0.92 8.28 -19.50
N LYS A 129 -1.16 8.00 -18.21
CA LYS A 129 -1.99 8.84 -17.35
C LYS A 129 -1.45 10.27 -17.18
N GLN A 130 -0.15 10.49 -17.43
CA GLN A 130 0.44 11.84 -17.43
C GLN A 130 0.03 12.67 -18.66
N PHE A 131 -0.51 12.04 -19.69
CA PHE A 131 -1.03 12.68 -20.91
C PHE A 131 -2.57 12.73 -20.89
N ASP A 132 -3.20 11.68 -20.39
CA ASP A 132 -4.65 11.53 -20.35
C ASP A 132 -5.06 10.71 -19.11
N GLY A 133 -5.60 11.38 -18.10
CA GLY A 133 -6.00 10.73 -16.84
C GLY A 133 -7.12 9.69 -16.99
N ALA A 134 -7.82 9.67 -18.14
CA ALA A 134 -8.87 8.70 -18.41
C ALA A 134 -8.34 7.32 -18.88
N VAL A 135 -7.03 7.19 -19.15
CA VAL A 135 -6.44 5.90 -19.55
C VAL A 135 -6.60 4.89 -18.41
N ALA A 136 -7.30 3.80 -18.69
CA ALA A 136 -7.64 2.79 -17.70
C ALA A 136 -6.84 1.48 -17.88
N VAL A 137 -6.41 1.16 -19.10
CA VAL A 137 -5.86 -0.15 -19.44
C VAL A 137 -4.49 -0.01 -20.10
N SER A 138 -3.54 -0.89 -19.74
CA SER A 138 -2.33 -1.14 -20.54
C SER A 138 -2.29 -2.59 -21.03
N ILE A 139 -1.97 -2.77 -22.30
CA ILE A 139 -1.71 -4.08 -22.92
C ILE A 139 -0.42 -4.01 -23.72
N LYS A 140 0.51 -4.92 -23.46
CA LYS A 140 1.69 -5.16 -24.30
C LYS A 140 1.88 -6.65 -24.53
N ASN A 141 2.54 -7.01 -25.62
CA ASN A 141 2.81 -8.42 -25.93
C ASN A 141 4.09 -8.89 -25.21
N GLY A 142 4.07 -10.10 -24.65
CA GLY A 142 5.23 -10.73 -24.01
C GLY A 142 6.42 -10.92 -24.97
N GLY A 143 6.18 -10.93 -26.29
CA GLY A 143 7.22 -10.90 -27.30
C GLY A 143 8.15 -9.67 -27.23
N GLY A 144 7.67 -8.57 -26.66
CA GLY A 144 8.42 -7.33 -26.43
C GLY A 144 9.37 -7.39 -25.23
N ILE A 145 9.15 -8.29 -24.27
CA ILE A 145 10.06 -8.53 -23.14
C ILE A 145 11.09 -9.58 -23.56
N ARG A 146 12.36 -9.21 -23.47
CA ARG A 146 13.47 -9.92 -24.13
C ARG A 146 14.43 -10.58 -23.17
N ASP A 147 14.42 -10.14 -21.93
CA ASP A 147 15.36 -10.56 -20.92
C ASP A 147 14.78 -10.31 -19.53
N SER A 148 15.32 -11.01 -18.55
CA SER A 148 14.97 -10.83 -17.14
C SER A 148 15.84 -9.75 -16.50
N ILE A 149 15.41 -9.22 -15.36
CA ILE A 149 16.22 -8.31 -14.54
C ILE A 149 16.51 -9.01 -13.22
N GLY A 150 17.74 -9.50 -13.07
CA GLY A 150 18.14 -10.31 -11.94
C GLY A 150 19.31 -11.22 -12.29
N SER A 151 19.62 -12.15 -11.41
CA SER A 151 20.68 -13.14 -11.64
C SER A 151 20.28 -14.51 -11.09
N PHE A 152 21.05 -15.54 -11.44
CA PHE A 152 20.89 -16.88 -10.89
C PHE A 152 22.12 -17.30 -10.08
N SER A 153 21.90 -18.04 -9.01
CA SER A 153 22.96 -18.77 -8.30
C SER A 153 22.71 -20.27 -8.38
N THR A 154 23.75 -21.04 -8.69
CA THR A 154 23.72 -22.52 -8.67
C THR A 154 24.41 -23.10 -7.43
N THR A 155 24.72 -22.25 -6.46
CA THR A 155 25.45 -22.63 -5.25
C THR A 155 24.62 -23.65 -4.46
N GLY A 156 25.15 -24.85 -4.26
CA GLY A 156 24.48 -25.92 -3.52
C GLY A 156 23.64 -26.89 -4.37
N GLY A 157 23.74 -26.84 -5.71
CA GLY A 157 23.12 -27.84 -6.60
C GLY A 157 21.66 -27.57 -6.97
N SER A 158 21.12 -26.40 -6.60
CA SER A 158 19.83 -25.88 -7.05
C SER A 158 20.02 -24.49 -7.64
N THR A 159 19.21 -24.12 -8.64
CA THR A 159 19.21 -22.79 -9.25
C THR A 159 18.29 -21.88 -8.44
N ALA A 160 18.84 -20.80 -7.89
CA ALA A 160 18.10 -19.77 -7.14
C ALA A 160 18.01 -18.49 -7.95
N GLU A 161 16.81 -17.95 -8.08
CA GLU A 161 16.53 -16.62 -8.65
C GLU A 161 16.90 -15.55 -7.62
N LEU A 162 17.72 -14.58 -8.05
CA LEU A 162 18.26 -13.53 -7.21
C LEU A 162 17.95 -12.15 -7.80
N PRO A 163 17.81 -11.11 -6.96
CA PRO A 163 17.69 -9.74 -7.44
C PRO A 163 18.91 -9.31 -8.28
N PRO A 164 18.86 -8.13 -8.94
CA PRO A 164 19.98 -7.60 -9.71
C PRO A 164 21.31 -7.71 -8.97
N ALA A 165 22.31 -8.28 -9.63
CA ALA A 165 23.63 -8.45 -9.05
C ALA A 165 24.37 -7.10 -8.96
N ALA A 166 25.21 -6.96 -7.93
CA ALA A 166 26.11 -5.83 -7.84
C ALA A 166 27.15 -5.86 -8.97
N ASN A 167 27.53 -4.69 -9.48
CA ASN A 167 28.66 -4.51 -10.37
C ASN A 167 29.57 -3.38 -9.83
N PRO A 168 30.58 -3.72 -8.99
CA PRO A 168 31.47 -2.73 -8.40
C PRO A 168 32.23 -1.88 -9.43
N ALA A 169 32.53 -2.43 -10.61
CA ALA A 169 33.24 -1.69 -11.67
C ALA A 169 32.39 -0.58 -12.29
N ALA A 170 31.06 -0.69 -12.20
CA ALA A 170 30.10 0.31 -12.65
C ALA A 170 29.52 1.15 -11.48
N GLY A 171 29.85 0.84 -10.23
CA GLY A 171 29.26 1.48 -9.06
C GLY A 171 27.82 1.05 -8.74
N LYS A 172 27.35 -0.05 -9.35
CA LYS A 172 26.01 -0.62 -9.14
C LYS A 172 25.98 -1.51 -7.90
N ALA A 173 25.07 -1.25 -6.95
CA ALA A 173 24.89 -2.09 -5.78
C ALA A 173 23.95 -3.29 -6.08
N ALA A 174 23.95 -4.29 -5.20
CA ALA A 174 23.00 -5.40 -5.32
C ALA A 174 21.56 -4.88 -5.14
N GLY A 175 20.65 -5.34 -6.01
CA GLY A 175 19.27 -4.89 -6.07
C GLY A 175 19.04 -3.62 -6.90
N ASP A 176 20.09 -2.89 -7.31
CA ASP A 176 19.92 -1.74 -8.20
C ASP A 176 19.55 -2.20 -9.62
N ILE A 177 18.54 -1.55 -10.21
CA ILE A 177 18.15 -1.71 -11.62
C ILE A 177 18.82 -0.58 -12.41
N SER A 178 19.64 -0.95 -13.40
CA SER A 178 20.39 -0.02 -14.23
C SER A 178 19.73 0.24 -15.59
N GLN A 179 20.21 1.26 -16.31
CA GLN A 179 19.87 1.47 -17.72
C GLN A 179 20.22 0.24 -18.57
N LEU A 180 21.32 -0.47 -18.26
CA LEU A 180 21.68 -1.68 -19.00
C LEU A 180 20.62 -2.78 -18.83
N ASP A 181 20.13 -2.99 -17.61
CA ASP A 181 19.07 -3.97 -17.32
C ASP A 181 17.78 -3.66 -18.11
N VAL A 182 17.35 -2.40 -18.10
CA VAL A 182 16.16 -1.94 -18.84
C VAL A 182 16.36 -2.06 -20.34
N THR A 183 17.55 -1.69 -20.84
CA THR A 183 17.89 -1.78 -22.27
C THR A 183 17.87 -3.23 -22.74
N ASN A 184 18.41 -4.17 -21.94
CA ASN A 184 18.43 -5.59 -22.26
C ASN A 184 17.04 -6.22 -22.21
N SER A 185 16.20 -5.80 -21.27
CA SER A 185 14.86 -6.36 -21.09
C SER A 185 13.88 -5.85 -22.15
N LEU A 186 14.00 -4.59 -22.56
CA LEU A 186 13.12 -3.92 -23.53
C LEU A 186 13.89 -3.48 -24.79
N ARG A 187 14.65 -4.40 -25.42
CA ARG A 187 15.65 -4.08 -26.47
C ARG A 187 15.13 -3.30 -27.68
N PHE A 188 13.84 -3.39 -27.99
CA PHE A 188 13.26 -2.70 -29.14
C PHE A 188 12.92 -1.24 -28.84
N ASN A 189 12.78 -0.88 -27.56
CA ASN A 189 12.35 0.43 -27.09
C ASN A 189 11.15 0.99 -27.88
N ASN A 190 10.07 0.21 -27.98
CA ASN A 190 8.90 0.61 -28.76
C ASN A 190 8.33 1.94 -28.24
N ALA A 191 7.88 2.80 -29.15
CA ALA A 191 7.06 3.95 -28.79
C ALA A 191 5.72 3.48 -28.20
N LEU A 192 5.15 4.28 -27.30
CA LEU A 192 3.83 4.06 -26.73
C LEU A 192 2.76 4.81 -27.52
N ALA A 193 1.58 4.20 -27.64
CA ALA A 193 0.41 4.79 -28.26
C ALA A 193 -0.82 4.61 -27.38
N MET A 194 -1.61 5.67 -27.23
CA MET A 194 -2.95 5.58 -26.63
C MET A 194 -3.99 5.39 -27.71
N VAL A 195 -4.98 4.54 -27.48
CA VAL A 195 -6.12 4.28 -28.35
C VAL A 195 -7.40 4.26 -27.53
N THR A 196 -8.54 4.49 -28.18
CA THR A 196 -9.85 4.23 -27.59
C THR A 196 -10.45 3.03 -28.29
N VAL A 197 -10.87 2.03 -27.51
CA VAL A 197 -11.59 0.84 -27.99
C VAL A 197 -12.93 0.77 -27.29
N THR A 198 -13.91 0.13 -27.90
CA THR A 198 -15.15 -0.25 -27.20
C THR A 198 -14.92 -1.45 -26.28
N ALA A 199 -15.84 -1.69 -25.34
CA ALA A 199 -15.84 -2.91 -24.52
C ALA A 199 -15.78 -4.20 -25.38
N SER A 200 -16.57 -4.26 -26.45
CA SER A 200 -16.55 -5.42 -27.36
C SER A 200 -15.22 -5.59 -28.12
N GLU A 201 -14.57 -4.50 -28.50
CA GLU A 201 -13.27 -4.56 -29.18
C GLU A 201 -12.14 -4.92 -28.23
N LEU A 202 -12.20 -4.47 -26.98
CA LEU A 202 -11.24 -4.87 -25.95
C LEU A 202 -11.32 -6.37 -25.66
N GLU A 203 -12.53 -6.92 -25.57
CA GLU A 203 -12.74 -8.37 -25.44
C GLU A 203 -12.11 -9.13 -26.62
N ARG A 204 -12.33 -8.68 -27.86
CA ARG A 204 -11.69 -9.27 -29.06
C ARG A 204 -10.17 -9.15 -29.09
N VAL A 205 -9.61 -8.06 -28.55
CA VAL A 205 -8.16 -7.91 -28.37
C VAL A 205 -7.63 -8.93 -27.37
N LEU A 206 -8.34 -9.18 -26.26
CA LEU A 206 -7.96 -10.19 -25.28
C LEU A 206 -8.08 -11.61 -25.85
N GLU A 207 -9.16 -11.92 -26.56
CA GLU A 207 -9.35 -13.19 -27.29
C GLU A 207 -8.22 -13.45 -28.28
N HIS A 208 -7.79 -12.42 -29.02
CA HIS A 208 -6.61 -12.52 -29.90
C HIS A 208 -5.35 -12.85 -29.11
N ALA A 209 -5.11 -12.13 -28.02
CA ALA A 209 -3.91 -12.25 -27.21
C ALA A 209 -3.69 -13.67 -26.66
N VAL A 210 -4.78 -14.39 -26.33
CA VAL A 210 -4.72 -15.79 -25.86
C VAL A 210 -5.07 -16.83 -26.94
N SER A 211 -5.33 -16.42 -28.18
CA SER A 211 -5.78 -17.32 -29.27
C SER A 211 -4.80 -18.47 -29.58
N SER A 212 -3.50 -18.21 -29.39
CA SER A 212 -2.42 -19.18 -29.65
C SER A 212 -1.88 -19.85 -28.40
N ALA A 213 -2.48 -19.59 -27.23
CA ALA A 213 -2.13 -20.28 -25.99
C ALA A 213 -2.45 -21.77 -26.11
N ALA A 214 -1.45 -22.61 -25.86
CA ALA A 214 -1.56 -24.06 -25.85
C ALA A 214 -0.39 -24.65 -25.05
N PRO A 215 -0.51 -25.87 -24.49
CA PRO A 215 0.60 -26.51 -23.79
C PRO A 215 1.89 -26.55 -24.62
N GLY A 216 2.97 -25.98 -24.08
CA GLY A 216 4.27 -25.90 -24.74
C GLY A 216 4.42 -24.86 -25.86
N ALA A 217 3.36 -24.11 -26.19
CA ALA A 217 3.43 -23.00 -27.13
C ALA A 217 3.92 -21.72 -26.41
N THR A 218 4.81 -20.95 -27.04
CA THR A 218 5.32 -19.66 -26.51
C THR A 218 4.97 -18.50 -27.46
N PRO A 219 3.68 -18.20 -27.68
CA PRO A 219 3.26 -17.18 -28.65
C PRO A 219 3.76 -15.79 -28.25
N GLY A 220 4.35 -15.03 -29.17
CA GLY A 220 4.76 -13.65 -28.91
C GLY A 220 3.60 -12.74 -28.50
N ALA A 221 2.40 -13.06 -29.01
CA ALA A 221 1.16 -12.32 -28.82
C ALA A 221 0.54 -12.44 -27.41
N PHE A 222 1.04 -13.29 -26.53
CA PHE A 222 0.46 -13.39 -25.18
C PHE A 222 0.60 -12.05 -24.45
N PRO A 223 -0.44 -11.56 -23.75
CA PRO A 223 -0.43 -10.21 -23.21
C PRO A 223 0.24 -10.17 -21.83
N GLN A 224 0.89 -9.04 -21.53
CA GLN A 224 1.16 -8.56 -20.19
C GLN A 224 0.33 -7.28 -20.00
N ILE A 225 -0.25 -7.09 -18.81
CA ILE A 225 -1.37 -6.14 -18.60
C ILE A 225 -1.23 -5.29 -17.32
N GLY A 226 -1.81 -4.10 -17.37
CA GLY A 226 -1.96 -3.18 -16.24
C GLY A 226 -3.34 -2.53 -16.24
N GLY A 227 -3.94 -2.30 -15.07
CA GLY A 227 -5.29 -1.72 -14.93
C GLY A 227 -6.45 -2.60 -15.42
N ILE A 228 -6.17 -3.83 -15.85
CA ILE A 228 -7.16 -4.85 -16.21
C ILE A 228 -6.71 -6.21 -15.67
N SER A 229 -7.66 -7.09 -15.39
CA SER A 229 -7.43 -8.50 -15.09
C SER A 229 -8.37 -9.36 -15.93
N PHE A 230 -7.96 -10.56 -16.33
CA PHE A 230 -8.82 -11.52 -17.01
C PHE A 230 -8.48 -12.97 -16.65
N SER A 231 -9.48 -13.84 -16.77
CA SER A 231 -9.31 -15.29 -16.69
C SER A 231 -9.64 -15.93 -18.04
N PHE A 232 -8.87 -16.93 -18.45
CA PHE A 232 -9.07 -17.61 -19.73
C PHE A 232 -8.97 -19.13 -19.64
N ASP A 233 -9.60 -19.81 -20.59
CA ASP A 233 -9.55 -21.25 -20.80
C ASP A 233 -9.01 -21.55 -22.20
N ALA A 234 -7.73 -21.90 -22.27
CA ALA A 234 -7.04 -22.19 -23.54
C ALA A 234 -7.61 -23.42 -24.29
N THR A 235 -8.43 -24.25 -23.65
CA THR A 235 -9.04 -25.42 -24.30
C THR A 235 -10.25 -25.05 -25.17
N ARG A 236 -10.81 -23.85 -25.00
CA ARG A 236 -11.95 -23.34 -25.77
C ARG A 236 -11.55 -22.79 -27.13
N GLN A 237 -12.58 -22.54 -27.94
CA GLN A 237 -12.43 -22.07 -29.32
C GLN A 237 -11.63 -20.77 -29.39
N ALA A 238 -10.51 -20.79 -30.12
CA ALA A 238 -9.71 -19.60 -30.38
C ALA A 238 -10.31 -18.71 -31.47
N GLN A 239 -10.23 -17.40 -31.28
CA GLN A 239 -10.57 -16.39 -32.28
C GLN A 239 -9.68 -16.52 -33.53
N THR A 240 -10.23 -16.22 -34.70
CA THR A 240 -9.45 -15.94 -35.92
C THR A 240 -9.89 -14.64 -36.56
N VAL A 241 -8.92 -13.84 -37.00
CA VAL A 241 -9.13 -12.56 -37.69
C VAL A 241 -8.54 -12.61 -39.09
N ASP A 242 -9.15 -11.90 -40.03
CA ASP A 242 -8.58 -11.70 -41.36
C ASP A 242 -7.57 -10.54 -41.39
N VAL A 243 -6.97 -10.29 -42.56
CA VAL A 243 -5.95 -9.23 -42.75
C VAL A 243 -6.46 -7.80 -42.50
N ASN A 244 -7.78 -7.61 -42.43
CA ASN A 244 -8.44 -6.35 -42.13
C ASN A 244 -8.89 -6.26 -40.66
N GLY A 245 -8.54 -7.23 -39.82
CA GLY A 245 -8.97 -7.28 -38.41
C GLY A 245 -10.42 -7.72 -38.23
N THR A 246 -11.07 -8.23 -39.28
CA THR A 246 -12.46 -8.74 -39.19
C THR A 246 -12.43 -10.12 -38.55
N VAL A 247 -13.23 -10.32 -37.50
CA VAL A 247 -13.39 -11.64 -36.88
C VAL A 247 -14.06 -12.59 -37.86
N THR A 248 -13.36 -13.66 -38.23
CA THR A 248 -13.86 -14.74 -39.10
C THR A 248 -14.34 -15.95 -38.31
N ARG A 249 -13.89 -16.08 -37.07
CA ARG A 249 -14.38 -17.04 -36.08
C ARG A 249 -14.27 -16.41 -34.70
N GLU A 250 -15.39 -16.32 -33.99
CA GLU A 250 -15.45 -15.77 -32.63
C GLU A 250 -14.61 -16.57 -31.64
N GLY A 251 -13.97 -15.86 -30.71
CA GLY A 251 -13.28 -16.44 -29.57
C GLY A 251 -14.24 -16.87 -28.46
N GLN A 252 -13.80 -17.80 -27.62
CA GLN A 252 -14.54 -18.25 -26.44
C GLN A 252 -13.58 -18.53 -25.26
N ARG A 253 -12.34 -18.03 -25.33
CA ARG A 253 -11.30 -18.33 -24.35
C ARG A 253 -11.36 -17.42 -23.15
N ILE A 254 -11.78 -16.16 -23.30
CA ILE A 254 -11.95 -15.23 -22.19
C ILE A 254 -13.21 -15.62 -21.41
N ILE A 255 -13.06 -15.93 -20.13
CA ILE A 255 -14.16 -16.34 -19.24
C ILE A 255 -14.61 -15.20 -18.36
N SER A 256 -13.67 -14.40 -17.87
CA SER A 256 -13.99 -13.17 -17.17
C SER A 256 -12.91 -12.14 -17.42
N ALA A 257 -13.29 -10.86 -17.36
CA ALA A 257 -12.37 -9.75 -17.51
C ALA A 257 -12.95 -8.54 -16.78
N ALA A 258 -12.11 -7.75 -16.14
CA ALA A 258 -12.52 -6.53 -15.46
C ALA A 258 -11.39 -5.49 -15.41
N ILE A 259 -11.77 -4.22 -15.53
CA ILE A 259 -10.90 -3.08 -15.26
C ILE A 259 -10.82 -2.90 -13.74
N VAL A 260 -9.62 -2.65 -13.24
CA VAL A 260 -9.34 -2.52 -11.81
C VAL A 260 -8.68 -1.18 -11.49
N ASP A 261 -8.87 -0.72 -10.25
CA ASP A 261 -8.13 0.43 -9.73
C ASP A 261 -6.69 0.05 -9.34
N ALA A 262 -5.93 1.02 -8.83
CA ALA A 262 -4.54 0.81 -8.42
C ALA A 262 -4.41 -0.15 -7.22
N ASP A 263 -5.46 -0.27 -6.41
CA ASP A 263 -5.51 -1.17 -5.25
C ASP A 263 -6.06 -2.56 -5.63
N GLY A 264 -6.44 -2.76 -6.90
CA GLY A 264 -6.92 -4.03 -7.45
C GLY A 264 -8.42 -4.26 -7.33
N PHE A 265 -9.20 -3.29 -6.83
CA PHE A 265 -10.66 -3.39 -6.76
C PHE A 265 -11.29 -3.28 -8.14
N LEU A 266 -12.41 -3.98 -8.36
CA LEU A 266 -13.13 -3.93 -9.63
C LEU A 266 -13.80 -2.55 -9.83
N ILE A 267 -13.50 -1.92 -10.96
CA ILE A 267 -14.17 -0.70 -11.44
C ILE A 267 -15.27 -1.05 -12.46
N ASP A 268 -14.93 -1.87 -13.46
CA ASP A 268 -15.84 -2.22 -14.55
C ASP A 268 -15.68 -3.70 -14.93
N THR A 269 -16.72 -4.50 -14.71
CA THR A 269 -16.79 -5.88 -15.17
C THR A 269 -17.05 -5.90 -16.68
N LEU A 270 -16.04 -6.34 -17.45
CA LEU A 270 -16.09 -6.41 -18.91
C LEU A 270 -16.73 -7.70 -19.40
N VAL A 271 -16.26 -8.84 -18.87
CA VAL A 271 -16.74 -10.18 -19.25
C VAL A 271 -17.05 -10.96 -17.98
N GLN A 272 -18.18 -11.66 -17.97
CA GLN A 272 -18.56 -12.62 -16.94
C GLN A 272 -19.13 -13.87 -17.60
N ASP A 273 -18.68 -15.04 -17.17
CA ASP A 273 -19.09 -16.34 -17.70
C ASP A 273 -18.95 -16.47 -19.24
N GLY A 274 -17.93 -15.79 -19.79
CA GLY A 274 -17.65 -15.72 -21.23
C GLY A 274 -18.64 -14.87 -22.02
N GLN A 275 -19.38 -13.98 -21.36
CA GLN A 275 -20.30 -13.03 -21.98
C GLN A 275 -19.93 -11.60 -21.61
N LEU A 276 -20.04 -10.68 -22.56
CA LEU A 276 -19.81 -9.25 -22.31
C LEU A 276 -20.89 -8.71 -21.35
N VAL A 277 -20.47 -7.92 -20.37
CA VAL A 277 -21.35 -7.29 -19.37
C VAL A 277 -21.46 -5.79 -19.68
N GLY A 278 -22.67 -5.23 -19.55
CA GLY A 278 -22.94 -3.80 -19.77
C GLY A 278 -23.05 -3.40 -21.25
N ASP A 279 -22.91 -2.10 -21.53
CA ASP A 279 -22.95 -1.58 -22.92
C ASP A 279 -21.69 -1.99 -23.69
N ALA A 280 -21.89 -2.72 -24.79
CA ALA A 280 -20.82 -3.21 -25.64
C ALA A 280 -20.01 -2.10 -26.34
N ASN A 281 -20.60 -0.92 -26.51
CA ASN A 281 -20.01 0.21 -27.21
C ASN A 281 -19.36 1.23 -26.26
N ARG A 282 -19.40 1.00 -24.94
CA ARG A 282 -18.79 1.94 -23.99
C ARG A 282 -17.30 2.06 -24.26
N SER A 283 -16.81 3.29 -24.27
CA SER A 283 -15.44 3.61 -24.64
C SER A 283 -14.47 3.33 -23.49
N ILE A 284 -13.35 2.68 -23.80
CA ILE A 284 -12.28 2.36 -22.88
C ILE A 284 -10.99 2.93 -23.47
N ARG A 285 -10.33 3.81 -22.72
CA ARG A 285 -9.06 4.42 -23.09
C ARG A 285 -7.91 3.51 -22.66
N ALA A 286 -7.07 3.09 -23.60
CA ALA A 286 -5.99 2.15 -23.38
C ALA A 286 -4.65 2.66 -23.92
N VAL A 287 -3.55 2.27 -23.27
CA VAL A 287 -2.19 2.43 -23.78
C VAL A 287 -1.60 1.09 -24.20
N THR A 288 -0.91 1.09 -25.32
CA THR A 288 -0.24 -0.09 -25.87
C THR A 288 1.06 0.33 -26.60
N LEU A 289 1.76 -0.62 -27.20
CA LEU A 289 2.95 -0.34 -27.99
C LEU A 289 2.54 0.09 -29.40
N ASP A 290 3.24 1.06 -29.99
CA ASP A 290 3.03 1.48 -31.37
C ASP A 290 3.16 0.30 -32.35
N PHE A 291 4.09 -0.61 -32.07
CA PHE A 291 4.25 -1.89 -32.75
C PHE A 291 2.91 -2.65 -32.90
N LEU A 292 2.04 -2.66 -31.89
CA LEU A 292 0.76 -3.36 -31.91
C LEU A 292 -0.35 -2.55 -32.61
N THR A 293 -0.16 -1.25 -32.80
CA THR A 293 -1.16 -0.33 -33.40
C THR A 293 -0.90 0.02 -34.86
N THR A 294 0.23 -0.42 -35.42
CA THR A 294 0.65 -0.05 -36.77
C THR A 294 0.54 -1.24 -37.72
N GLY A 295 -0.41 -1.16 -38.66
CA GLY A 295 -0.63 -2.16 -39.71
C GLY A 295 0.36 -2.07 -40.87
N THR A 296 0.28 -3.04 -41.79
CA THR A 296 1.11 -3.08 -43.02
C THR A 296 0.25 -2.99 -44.28
N SER A 297 0.86 -2.76 -45.45
CA SER A 297 0.12 -2.75 -46.72
C SER A 297 -0.57 -4.08 -47.06
N THR A 298 -0.05 -5.20 -46.54
CA THR A 298 -0.60 -6.55 -46.75
C THR A 298 -1.54 -7.00 -45.64
N ALA A 299 -1.53 -6.32 -44.50
CA ALA A 299 -2.42 -6.56 -43.37
C ALA A 299 -2.74 -5.23 -42.69
N PRO A 300 -3.62 -4.40 -43.30
CA PRO A 300 -3.86 -3.05 -42.81
C PRO A 300 -4.61 -2.99 -41.48
N GLY A 301 -5.39 -4.03 -41.15
CA GLY A 301 -6.14 -4.10 -39.89
C GLY A 301 -5.41 -4.83 -38.76
N LEU A 302 -4.19 -5.32 -38.98
CA LEU A 302 -3.42 -6.10 -38.01
C LEU A 302 -2.06 -5.45 -37.75
N GLY A 303 -1.78 -5.13 -36.50
CA GLY A 303 -0.49 -4.65 -36.04
C GLY A 303 0.49 -5.80 -35.76
N GLY A 304 1.56 -5.49 -35.05
CA GLY A 304 2.53 -6.44 -34.56
C GLY A 304 1.89 -7.62 -33.83
N ASP A 305 2.45 -8.82 -34.02
CA ASP A 305 1.90 -10.08 -33.52
C ASP A 305 0.40 -10.31 -33.88
N ASN A 306 -0.02 -9.72 -35.00
CA ASN A 306 -1.38 -9.74 -35.55
C ASN A 306 -2.45 -9.11 -34.65
N TYR A 307 -2.08 -8.24 -33.71
CA TYR A 307 -3.07 -7.58 -32.86
C TYR A 307 -4.02 -6.70 -33.70
N PRO A 308 -5.35 -6.75 -33.47
CA PRO A 308 -6.31 -6.04 -34.31
C PRO A 308 -6.51 -4.55 -33.93
N PHE A 309 -5.59 -3.95 -33.15
CA PHE A 309 -5.69 -2.52 -32.81
C PHE A 309 -5.82 -1.58 -34.01
N PRO A 310 -5.17 -1.80 -35.19
CA PRO A 310 -5.41 -0.92 -36.33
C PRO A 310 -6.85 -0.93 -36.85
N ALA A 311 -7.61 -2.00 -36.62
CA ALA A 311 -9.01 -2.12 -37.02
C ALA A 311 -9.99 -1.58 -35.97
N TYR A 312 -9.62 -1.60 -34.68
CA TYR A 312 -10.52 -1.28 -33.56
C TYR A 312 -10.16 0.02 -32.82
N GLY A 313 -8.87 0.35 -32.75
CA GLY A 313 -8.34 1.45 -31.96
C GLY A 313 -8.54 2.79 -32.65
N GLU A 314 -9.56 3.53 -32.24
CA GLU A 314 -9.78 4.91 -32.69
C GLU A 314 -9.00 5.91 -31.83
N ASN A 315 -9.01 7.19 -32.24
CA ASN A 315 -8.39 8.30 -31.51
C ASN A 315 -6.94 8.01 -31.07
N ARG A 316 -6.17 7.38 -31.97
CA ARG A 316 -4.77 7.01 -31.71
C ARG A 316 -3.90 8.24 -31.48
N VAL A 317 -3.19 8.26 -30.36
CA VAL A 317 -2.23 9.31 -29.99
C VAL A 317 -0.87 8.65 -29.75
N ALA A 318 0.14 9.01 -30.56
CA ALA A 318 1.52 8.56 -30.36
C ALA A 318 2.19 9.42 -29.28
N LEU A 319 2.57 8.81 -28.15
CA LEU A 319 3.14 9.53 -27.00
C LEU A 319 4.50 10.15 -27.30
N SER A 320 5.23 9.62 -28.28
CA SER A 320 6.49 10.20 -28.78
C SER A 320 6.35 11.60 -29.41
N SER A 321 5.12 12.03 -29.69
CA SER A 321 4.81 13.34 -30.30
C SER A 321 3.77 14.14 -29.51
N ALA A 322 3.26 13.58 -28.42
CA ALA A 322 2.27 14.23 -27.57
C ALA A 322 2.95 15.08 -26.49
N ALA A 323 2.25 16.09 -25.99
CA ALA A 323 2.69 16.87 -24.84
C ALA A 323 2.00 16.34 -23.58
N PRO A 324 2.73 15.92 -22.53
CA PRO A 324 2.13 15.50 -21.27
C PRO A 324 1.60 16.71 -20.49
N ALA A 325 0.58 16.50 -19.66
CA ALA A 325 0.13 17.47 -18.69
C ALA A 325 1.16 17.64 -17.55
N SER A 326 1.71 16.53 -17.07
CA SER A 326 2.71 16.52 -15.99
C SER A 326 3.55 15.24 -16.03
N LEU A 327 4.58 15.18 -16.88
CA LEU A 327 5.50 14.05 -16.89
C LEU A 327 6.78 14.37 -16.08
N PRO A 328 7.08 13.65 -15.00
CA PRO A 328 8.42 13.63 -14.44
C PRO A 328 9.39 13.14 -15.52
N ASN A 329 10.41 13.93 -15.83
CA ASN A 329 11.41 13.61 -16.87
C ASN A 329 12.79 13.46 -16.22
N ALA A 330 12.88 12.58 -15.22
CA ALA A 330 14.07 12.35 -14.39
C ALA A 330 15.09 11.41 -15.05
N ALA A 331 14.69 10.60 -16.02
CA ALA A 331 15.53 9.72 -16.83
C ALA A 331 15.53 10.20 -18.29
N THR A 332 16.72 10.36 -18.89
CA THR A 332 16.84 10.99 -20.23
C THR A 332 17.60 10.13 -21.24
N PHE A 333 17.88 8.87 -20.91
CA PHE A 333 18.65 7.99 -21.79
C PHE A 333 17.84 7.43 -22.97
N ALA A 334 16.52 7.36 -22.83
CA ALA A 334 15.59 6.89 -23.83
C ALA A 334 14.75 8.04 -24.38
N ALA A 335 14.19 7.86 -25.58
CA ALA A 335 13.32 8.87 -26.17
C ALA A 335 12.00 8.98 -25.39
N GLN A 336 11.53 10.21 -25.17
CA GLN A 336 10.27 10.45 -24.48
C GLN A 336 9.12 9.69 -25.16
N GLY A 337 8.28 9.03 -24.36
CA GLY A 337 7.12 8.28 -24.87
C GLY A 337 7.48 6.90 -25.42
N SER A 338 8.64 6.37 -25.06
CA SER A 338 9.04 4.98 -25.34
C SER A 338 8.91 4.11 -24.09
N GLU A 339 8.90 2.78 -24.27
CA GLU A 339 8.72 1.85 -23.14
C GLU A 339 9.91 1.82 -22.17
N GLN A 340 11.15 2.07 -22.64
CA GLN A 340 12.30 2.19 -21.73
C GLN A 340 12.22 3.46 -20.89
N ASP A 341 11.80 4.56 -21.51
CA ASP A 341 11.56 5.85 -20.83
C ASP A 341 10.45 5.71 -19.78
N ALA A 342 9.31 5.12 -20.15
CA ALA A 342 8.20 4.88 -19.23
C ALA A 342 8.60 4.03 -18.02
N LEU A 343 9.31 2.92 -18.23
CA LEU A 343 9.81 2.10 -17.11
C LEU A 343 10.81 2.86 -16.25
N ALA A 344 11.72 3.62 -16.85
CA ALA A 344 12.73 4.38 -16.12
C ALA A 344 12.12 5.45 -15.22
N GLU A 345 11.16 6.23 -15.74
CA GLU A 345 10.44 7.24 -14.95
C GLU A 345 9.61 6.61 -13.84
N TYR A 346 8.93 5.49 -14.12
CA TYR A 346 8.18 4.75 -13.11
C TYR A 346 9.07 4.24 -11.98
N LEU A 347 10.21 3.63 -12.32
CA LEU A 347 11.20 3.16 -11.34
C LEU A 347 11.76 4.32 -10.51
N LYS A 348 12.01 5.48 -11.11
CA LYS A 348 12.44 6.68 -10.37
C LYS A 348 11.37 7.17 -9.40
N ALA A 349 10.12 7.20 -9.84
CA ALA A 349 8.99 7.69 -9.06
C ALA A 349 8.65 6.79 -7.86
N PHE A 350 8.66 5.47 -8.05
CA PHE A 350 8.12 4.53 -7.05
C PHE A 350 9.18 3.62 -6.41
N HIS A 351 10.31 3.39 -7.09
CA HIS A 351 11.28 2.37 -6.70
C HIS A 351 12.73 2.86 -6.59
N SER A 352 12.93 4.17 -6.46
CA SER A 352 14.26 4.75 -6.23
C SER A 352 14.75 4.57 -4.79
N VAL A 353 13.83 4.54 -3.82
CA VAL A 353 14.10 4.33 -2.40
C VAL A 353 13.61 2.96 -1.95
N THR A 354 12.31 2.69 -2.11
CA THR A 354 11.67 1.41 -1.74
C THR A 354 11.77 0.42 -2.90
N PRO A 355 12.55 -0.67 -2.80
CA PRO A 355 12.69 -1.61 -3.90
C PRO A 355 11.36 -2.24 -4.29
N PHE A 356 11.17 -2.52 -5.58
CA PHE A 356 10.10 -3.39 -6.03
C PHE A 356 10.28 -4.77 -5.38
N ALA A 357 9.23 -5.29 -4.76
CA ALA A 357 9.31 -6.45 -3.88
C ALA A 357 8.30 -7.57 -4.21
N GLN A 358 7.49 -7.41 -5.25
CA GLN A 358 6.51 -8.42 -5.64
C GLN A 358 7.23 -9.56 -6.39
N SER A 359 7.40 -10.69 -5.70
CA SER A 359 7.98 -11.90 -6.30
C SER A 359 7.08 -12.43 -7.42
N ASP A 360 7.71 -13.07 -8.40
CA ASP A 360 6.99 -13.82 -9.41
C ASP A 360 6.24 -15.01 -8.80
N THR A 361 5.16 -15.43 -9.45
CA THR A 361 4.28 -16.48 -8.94
C THR A 361 4.03 -17.54 -10.00
N ALA A 362 3.87 -18.79 -9.56
CA ALA A 362 3.42 -19.84 -10.47
C ALA A 362 1.98 -19.57 -10.95
N PRO A 363 1.55 -20.10 -12.12
CA PRO A 363 0.23 -19.86 -12.72
C PRO A 363 -1.00 -20.11 -11.82
N ALA A 364 -0.85 -20.98 -10.81
CA ALA A 364 -1.92 -21.24 -9.84
C ALA A 364 -2.17 -20.05 -8.88
N ALA A 365 -1.23 -19.12 -8.77
CA ALA A 365 -1.28 -17.96 -7.90
C ALA A 365 -1.43 -16.62 -8.64
N ASP A 366 -1.32 -16.60 -9.97
CA ASP A 366 -1.50 -15.41 -10.83
C ASP A 366 -2.81 -14.66 -10.56
N ALA A 367 -2.76 -13.35 -10.35
CA ALA A 367 -3.89 -12.56 -9.90
C ALA A 367 -4.52 -11.70 -11.01
N ARG A 368 -3.73 -11.29 -12.01
CA ARG A 368 -4.15 -10.44 -13.13
C ARG A 368 -4.45 -11.26 -14.39
N ILE A 369 -3.65 -12.28 -14.69
CA ILE A 369 -3.85 -13.15 -15.86
C ILE A 369 -4.06 -14.59 -15.41
N GLN A 370 -5.32 -15.01 -15.27
CA GLN A 370 -5.65 -16.32 -14.70
C GLN A 370 -5.90 -17.38 -15.75
N ASN A 371 -5.02 -18.38 -15.83
CA ASN A 371 -5.26 -19.57 -16.63
C ASN A 371 -6.11 -20.59 -15.84
N LEU A 372 -7.36 -20.81 -16.26
CA LEU A 372 -8.30 -21.71 -15.58
C LEU A 372 -7.93 -23.20 -15.70
N ALA A 373 -6.87 -23.54 -16.44
CA ALA A 373 -6.26 -24.87 -16.37
C ALA A 373 -5.41 -25.06 -15.10
N ALA A 374 -4.95 -23.98 -14.47
CA ALA A 374 -4.09 -23.99 -13.27
C ALA A 374 -4.84 -23.64 -11.97
N ARG A 375 -6.03 -23.03 -12.07
CA ARG A 375 -6.86 -22.59 -10.94
C ARG A 375 -8.35 -22.63 -11.27
N SER A 376 -9.21 -22.63 -10.24
CA SER A 376 -10.66 -22.81 -10.40
C SER A 376 -11.51 -21.55 -10.23
N ASP A 377 -10.95 -20.51 -9.62
CA ASP A 377 -11.59 -19.20 -9.44
C ASP A 377 -11.26 -18.25 -10.60
N SER A 378 -12.02 -17.16 -10.69
CA SER A 378 -11.88 -16.16 -11.75
C SER A 378 -11.45 -14.80 -11.19
N VAL A 379 -11.09 -13.88 -12.08
CA VAL A 379 -10.60 -12.56 -11.66
C VAL A 379 -11.69 -11.71 -11.00
N LEU A 380 -12.96 -12.13 -11.05
CA LEU A 380 -14.07 -11.44 -10.40
C LEU A 380 -14.24 -11.80 -8.92
N ALA A 381 -13.46 -12.75 -8.38
CA ALA A 381 -13.50 -13.12 -6.97
C ALA A 381 -12.75 -12.12 -6.06
N ARG A 382 -13.09 -10.83 -6.19
CA ARG A 382 -12.52 -9.71 -5.43
C ARG A 382 -13.56 -8.62 -5.26
N GLY A 383 -13.35 -7.72 -4.30
CA GLY A 383 -14.31 -6.65 -4.05
C GLY A 383 -14.28 -5.52 -5.07
N VAL A 384 -15.28 -4.66 -4.97
CA VAL A 384 -15.55 -3.54 -5.88
C VAL A 384 -15.19 -2.21 -5.22
N SER A 385 -14.86 -1.21 -6.05
CA SER A 385 -14.71 0.18 -5.63
C SER A 385 -15.74 1.01 -6.40
N ARG A 386 -16.76 1.51 -5.70
CA ARG A 386 -17.90 2.21 -6.32
C ARG A 386 -18.23 3.49 -5.58
N THR A 387 -18.50 4.53 -6.35
CA THR A 387 -19.00 5.82 -5.85
C THR A 387 -20.32 6.12 -6.54
N GLY A 388 -21.34 6.46 -5.77
CA GLY A 388 -22.61 6.96 -6.30
C GLY A 388 -22.44 8.31 -6.98
N ALA A 389 -23.47 8.72 -7.70
CA ALA A 389 -23.52 10.02 -8.34
C ALA A 389 -24.00 11.09 -7.35
N ASP A 390 -24.21 12.32 -7.84
CA ASP A 390 -25.05 13.25 -7.11
C ASP A 390 -26.52 12.76 -7.23
N GLY A 391 -27.19 12.43 -6.13
CA GLY A 391 -28.57 11.93 -6.13
C GLY A 391 -28.88 10.93 -5.02
N HIS A 392 -29.98 10.20 -5.17
CA HIS A 392 -30.36 9.11 -4.25
C HIS A 392 -30.00 7.79 -4.91
N ASP A 393 -28.89 7.18 -4.50
CA ASP A 393 -28.36 5.96 -5.09
C ASP A 393 -28.63 4.73 -4.24
N VAL A 394 -28.63 3.56 -4.89
CA VAL A 394 -28.67 2.25 -4.23
C VAL A 394 -27.43 1.48 -4.64
N LEU A 395 -26.49 1.32 -3.70
CA LEU A 395 -25.26 0.58 -3.91
C LEU A 395 -25.35 -0.79 -3.22
N GLN A 396 -25.02 -1.83 -3.96
CA GLN A 396 -24.97 -3.20 -3.44
C GLN A 396 -23.52 -3.70 -3.41
N GLY A 397 -23.09 -4.17 -2.24
CA GLY A 397 -21.82 -4.86 -2.06
C GLY A 397 -21.77 -6.25 -2.67
N THR A 398 -20.59 -6.86 -2.58
CA THR A 398 -20.25 -8.20 -3.00
C THR A 398 -19.83 -9.01 -1.77
N PRO A 399 -19.69 -10.34 -1.87
CA PRO A 399 -19.18 -11.16 -0.76
C PRO A 399 -17.67 -10.98 -0.44
N PHE A 400 -17.03 -9.93 -0.95
CA PHE A 400 -15.61 -9.65 -0.82
C PHE A 400 -15.41 -8.26 -0.22
N ALA A 401 -14.19 -7.97 0.26
CA ALA A 401 -13.88 -6.66 0.83
C ALA A 401 -14.08 -5.54 -0.21
N ASP A 402 -15.07 -4.69 -0.01
CA ASP A 402 -15.50 -3.63 -0.91
C ASP A 402 -15.16 -2.23 -0.40
N ARG A 403 -15.19 -1.25 -1.31
CA ARG A 403 -15.18 0.19 -1.00
C ARG A 403 -16.40 0.85 -1.66
N LEU A 404 -17.38 1.22 -0.85
CA LEU A 404 -18.63 1.82 -1.33
C LEU A 404 -18.81 3.22 -0.75
N PHE A 405 -19.04 4.19 -1.61
CA PHE A 405 -19.25 5.60 -1.24
C PHE A 405 -20.58 6.07 -1.84
N GLY A 406 -21.56 6.43 -1.03
CA GLY A 406 -22.87 6.92 -1.49
C GLY A 406 -22.72 8.22 -2.28
N GLY A 407 -22.10 9.23 -1.67
CA GLY A 407 -21.81 10.48 -2.33
C GLY A 407 -22.64 11.61 -1.75
N ALA A 408 -23.44 12.28 -2.57
CA ALA A 408 -24.32 13.36 -2.13
C ALA A 408 -25.77 13.04 -2.46
N GLY A 409 -26.65 13.20 -1.47
CA GLY A 409 -28.07 12.84 -1.48
C GLY A 409 -28.33 11.72 -0.47
N ASP A 410 -29.60 11.33 -0.31
CA ASP A 410 -30.01 10.27 0.63
C ASP A 410 -29.81 8.89 -0.04
N ASP A 411 -28.73 8.21 0.30
CA ASP A 411 -28.29 6.96 -0.33
C ASP A 411 -28.65 5.71 0.49
N ILE A 412 -28.73 4.56 -0.20
CA ILE A 412 -28.88 3.24 0.41
C ILE A 412 -27.68 2.38 0.04
N ILE A 413 -26.92 1.96 1.04
CA ILE A 413 -25.85 0.96 0.86
C ILE A 413 -26.32 -0.36 1.46
N VAL A 414 -26.36 -1.42 0.63
CA VAL A 414 -26.66 -2.79 1.06
C VAL A 414 -25.35 -3.51 1.30
N ASN A 415 -25.05 -3.71 2.58
CA ASN A 415 -23.88 -4.44 3.03
C ASN A 415 -23.96 -5.92 2.63
N SER A 416 -22.79 -6.53 2.46
CA SER A 416 -22.62 -7.95 2.14
C SER A 416 -21.58 -8.57 3.07
N ALA A 417 -21.16 -9.80 2.80
CA ALA A 417 -20.03 -10.37 3.52
C ALA A 417 -18.72 -9.76 3.01
N GLY A 418 -17.73 -9.60 3.87
CA GLY A 418 -16.52 -8.86 3.52
C GLY A 418 -16.02 -8.06 4.71
N ASN A 419 -14.84 -7.48 4.56
CA ASN A 419 -14.39 -6.45 5.49
C ASN A 419 -14.44 -5.14 4.71
N ASP A 420 -15.56 -4.44 4.80
CA ASP A 420 -15.87 -3.38 3.85
C ASP A 420 -15.53 -2.00 4.39
N PHE A 421 -15.29 -1.06 3.47
CA PHE A 421 -15.25 0.36 3.77
C PHE A 421 -16.48 1.03 3.16
N LEU A 422 -17.35 1.55 4.01
CA LEU A 422 -18.66 2.04 3.60
C LEU A 422 -18.85 3.49 4.09
N SER A 423 -19.20 4.40 3.18
CA SER A 423 -19.51 5.78 3.53
C SER A 423 -20.82 6.20 2.89
N GLY A 424 -21.79 6.70 3.66
CA GLY A 424 -23.00 7.29 3.10
C GLY A 424 -22.68 8.60 2.38
N GLY A 425 -22.08 9.54 3.11
CA GLY A 425 -21.61 10.79 2.53
C GLY A 425 -22.44 11.96 3.04
N ARG A 426 -22.94 12.81 2.14
CA ARG A 426 -23.79 13.94 2.50
C ARG A 426 -25.24 13.60 2.20
N GLY A 427 -26.09 13.56 3.20
CA GLY A 427 -27.52 13.30 3.02
C GLY A 427 -28.07 12.63 4.26
N ASN A 428 -29.24 12.00 4.14
CA ASN A 428 -29.76 11.06 5.13
C ASN A 428 -29.59 9.63 4.61
N ASP A 429 -28.45 9.04 4.90
CA ASP A 429 -28.01 7.78 4.32
C ASP A 429 -28.45 6.58 5.17
N THR A 430 -28.70 5.45 4.50
CA THR A 430 -29.11 4.21 5.14
C THR A 430 -28.17 3.06 4.80
N LEU A 431 -27.55 2.46 5.82
CA LEU A 431 -26.77 1.24 5.70
C LEU A 431 -27.62 0.02 6.07
N VAL A 432 -27.76 -0.95 5.16
CA VAL A 432 -28.60 -2.14 5.31
C VAL A 432 -27.72 -3.38 5.52
N PHE A 433 -27.97 -4.12 6.59
CA PHE A 433 -27.32 -5.37 6.95
C PHE A 433 -28.27 -6.55 6.80
N ASN A 434 -27.74 -7.69 6.32
CA ASN A 434 -28.44 -8.97 6.33
C ASN A 434 -28.32 -9.73 7.66
N THR A 435 -27.50 -9.24 8.59
CA THR A 435 -27.31 -9.81 9.92
C THR A 435 -28.23 -9.18 10.97
N SER A 436 -28.30 -9.80 12.15
CA SER A 436 -29.03 -9.29 13.32
C SER A 436 -28.13 -8.36 14.13
N PHE A 437 -28.67 -7.23 14.58
CA PHE A 437 -27.99 -6.30 15.48
C PHE A 437 -27.58 -6.99 16.79
N ALA A 438 -28.35 -7.96 17.27
CA ALA A 438 -27.98 -8.74 18.45
C ALA A 438 -26.64 -9.49 18.29
N SER A 439 -26.26 -9.82 17.04
CA SER A 439 -25.02 -10.55 16.72
C SER A 439 -23.80 -9.66 16.45
N VAL A 440 -23.98 -8.34 16.36
CA VAL A 440 -22.88 -7.42 16.06
C VAL A 440 -22.32 -6.74 17.31
N THR A 441 -21.03 -6.42 17.24
CA THR A 441 -20.33 -5.53 18.18
C THR A 441 -19.95 -4.25 17.45
N VAL A 442 -20.16 -3.11 18.10
CA VAL A 442 -19.81 -1.79 17.56
C VAL A 442 -18.64 -1.24 18.38
N THR A 443 -17.60 -0.78 17.69
CA THR A 443 -16.38 -0.23 18.30
C THR A 443 -15.87 0.95 17.48
N GLU A 444 -15.01 1.77 18.08
CA GLU A 444 -14.35 2.86 17.39
C GLU A 444 -13.12 2.37 16.62
N ALA A 445 -12.90 2.88 15.41
CA ALA A 445 -11.72 2.62 14.58
C ALA A 445 -11.21 3.93 13.95
N GLY A 446 -10.54 4.76 14.76
CA GLY A 446 -10.16 6.12 14.35
C GLY A 446 -11.41 6.98 14.10
N SER A 447 -11.48 7.62 12.93
CA SER A 447 -12.65 8.39 12.51
C SER A 447 -13.85 7.56 12.05
N LEU A 448 -13.74 6.23 12.05
CA LEU A 448 -14.76 5.33 11.50
C LEU A 448 -15.34 4.44 12.60
N THR A 449 -16.63 4.18 12.50
CA THR A 449 -17.29 3.17 13.34
C THR A 449 -16.98 1.79 12.77
N ALA A 450 -16.51 0.87 13.60
CA ALA A 450 -16.30 -0.52 13.22
C ALA A 450 -17.46 -1.40 13.71
N ILE A 451 -18.17 -2.01 12.77
CA ILE A 451 -19.25 -2.97 13.03
C ILE A 451 -18.70 -4.36 12.72
N THR A 452 -18.60 -5.21 13.74
CA THR A 452 -18.07 -6.58 13.60
C THR A 452 -19.16 -7.59 13.87
N GLY A 453 -19.39 -8.51 12.94
CA GLY A 453 -20.41 -9.54 13.02
C GLY A 453 -20.08 -10.79 12.19
N PRO A 454 -21.08 -11.66 11.93
CA PRO A 454 -20.90 -12.89 11.15
C PRO A 454 -20.44 -12.66 9.70
N ASP A 455 -20.80 -11.52 9.12
CA ASP A 455 -20.50 -11.17 7.73
C ASP A 455 -19.11 -10.53 7.56
N GLY A 456 -18.44 -10.18 8.66
CA GLY A 456 -17.10 -9.62 8.68
C GLY A 456 -16.96 -8.40 9.59
N ARG A 457 -15.96 -7.55 9.31
CA ARG A 457 -15.70 -6.31 10.03
C ARG A 457 -15.71 -5.13 9.08
N ASP A 458 -16.74 -4.33 9.19
CA ASP A 458 -16.97 -3.17 8.32
C ASP A 458 -16.59 -1.87 9.02
N LEU A 459 -15.94 -0.98 8.27
CA LEU A 459 -15.62 0.37 8.68
C LEU A 459 -16.61 1.33 8.03
N VAL A 460 -17.39 2.03 8.83
CA VAL A 460 -18.54 2.81 8.38
C VAL A 460 -18.48 4.26 8.85
N SER A 461 -18.98 5.18 8.02
CA SER A 461 -19.12 6.60 8.35
C SER A 461 -20.26 7.28 7.59
N GLY A 462 -20.81 8.35 8.16
CA GLY A 462 -21.80 9.20 7.49
C GLY A 462 -23.10 8.46 7.16
N PHE A 463 -23.66 7.72 8.13
CA PHE A 463 -24.98 7.11 8.00
C PHE A 463 -25.85 7.50 9.19
N GLU A 464 -27.06 7.95 8.90
CA GLU A 464 -28.08 8.34 9.88
C GLU A 464 -28.97 7.16 10.27
N ARG A 465 -29.01 6.10 9.44
CA ARG A 465 -29.82 4.92 9.69
C ARG A 465 -29.08 3.62 9.40
N TYR A 466 -29.15 2.69 10.36
CA TYR A 466 -28.63 1.33 10.25
C TYR A 466 -29.80 0.34 10.31
N LEU A 467 -30.09 -0.32 9.19
CA LEU A 467 -31.16 -1.31 9.09
C LEU A 467 -30.57 -2.72 9.20
N PHE A 468 -30.78 -3.37 10.34
CA PHE A 468 -30.47 -4.78 10.57
C PHE A 468 -31.71 -5.65 10.35
N SER A 469 -31.51 -6.96 10.23
CA SER A 469 -32.60 -7.93 10.05
C SER A 469 -33.63 -7.96 11.19
N ASP A 470 -33.25 -7.53 12.40
CA ASP A 470 -34.07 -7.52 13.61
C ASP A 470 -34.28 -6.13 14.22
N ALA A 471 -33.72 -5.07 13.61
CA ALA A 471 -33.74 -3.73 14.17
C ALA A 471 -33.48 -2.64 13.14
N THR A 472 -34.07 -1.47 13.37
CA THR A 472 -33.62 -0.22 12.74
C THR A 472 -33.05 0.67 13.83
N ILE A 473 -31.78 1.04 13.71
CA ILE A 473 -31.15 2.02 14.58
C ILE A 473 -31.08 3.33 13.79
N VAL A 474 -31.78 4.36 14.26
CA VAL A 474 -31.57 5.72 13.79
C VAL A 474 -30.58 6.34 14.77
N VAL A 475 -29.53 6.98 14.26
CA VAL A 475 -28.54 7.64 15.11
C VAL A 475 -28.84 9.13 15.19
N ASN A 476 -28.48 9.76 16.31
CA ASN A 476 -28.68 11.19 16.53
C ASN A 476 -30.16 11.61 16.42
N ASP A 477 -31.11 10.76 16.81
CA ASP A 477 -32.54 11.07 16.77
C ASP A 477 -33.09 11.77 18.03
N GLY A 478 -32.26 11.89 19.07
CA GLY A 478 -32.53 12.73 20.23
C GLY A 478 -31.27 13.43 20.77
N GLN A 479 -30.65 12.90 21.82
CA GLN A 479 -29.58 13.60 22.54
C GLN A 479 -28.24 13.41 21.82
N PRO A 480 -27.59 14.48 21.29
CA PRO A 480 -26.40 14.33 20.42
C PRO A 480 -25.16 13.72 21.08
N LEU A 481 -25.16 13.58 22.40
CA LEU A 481 -24.08 12.94 23.16
C LEU A 481 -24.38 11.49 23.53
N VAL A 482 -25.53 10.95 23.15
CA VAL A 482 -25.82 9.52 23.21
C VAL A 482 -25.62 8.99 21.79
N ASP A 483 -24.63 8.11 21.63
CA ASP A 483 -24.46 7.40 20.37
C ASP A 483 -25.34 6.15 20.43
N ASP A 484 -26.49 6.19 19.75
CA ASP A 484 -27.50 5.13 19.77
C ASP A 484 -26.94 3.76 19.39
N LEU A 485 -26.09 3.74 18.36
CA LEU A 485 -25.50 2.53 17.82
C LEU A 485 -24.49 1.94 18.83
N PHE A 486 -23.62 2.79 19.40
CA PHE A 486 -22.73 2.41 20.48
C PHE A 486 -23.51 1.90 21.71
N TYR A 487 -24.47 2.69 22.18
CA TYR A 487 -25.18 2.47 23.43
C TYR A 487 -25.99 1.18 23.39
N LEU A 488 -26.79 0.96 22.34
CA LEU A 488 -27.60 -0.25 22.20
C LEU A 488 -26.74 -1.49 21.94
N SER A 489 -25.57 -1.35 21.29
CA SER A 489 -24.67 -2.48 21.08
C SER A 489 -24.01 -2.95 22.39
N ARG A 490 -23.70 -2.01 23.30
CA ARG A 490 -23.10 -2.26 24.61
C ARG A 490 -24.13 -2.75 25.63
N ASN A 491 -25.38 -2.35 25.45
CA ASN A 491 -26.49 -2.57 26.38
C ASN A 491 -27.59 -3.42 25.72
N LYS A 492 -27.27 -4.68 25.41
CA LYS A 492 -28.18 -5.58 24.69
C LYS A 492 -29.51 -5.82 25.41
N ASP A 493 -29.55 -5.66 26.75
CA ASP A 493 -30.77 -5.70 27.54
C ASP A 493 -31.73 -4.54 27.21
N VAL A 494 -31.20 -3.34 26.97
CA VAL A 494 -31.97 -2.15 26.55
C VAL A 494 -32.54 -2.35 25.15
N PHE A 495 -31.67 -2.81 24.24
CA PHE A 495 -32.07 -3.19 22.89
C PHE A 495 -33.19 -4.25 22.89
N GLN A 496 -33.02 -5.34 23.64
CA GLN A 496 -34.03 -6.40 23.76
C GLN A 496 -35.35 -5.93 24.37
N ALA A 497 -35.31 -4.93 25.25
CA ALA A 497 -36.51 -4.31 25.81
C ALA A 497 -37.22 -3.37 24.83
N GLY A 498 -36.63 -3.09 23.66
CA GLY A 498 -37.15 -2.14 22.68
C GLY A 498 -37.17 -0.70 23.21
N GLN A 499 -36.27 -0.38 24.14
CA GLN A 499 -36.16 0.96 24.70
C GLN A 499 -35.23 1.82 23.85
N ASP A 500 -35.68 3.04 23.62
CA ASP A 500 -34.92 4.12 23.01
C ASP A 500 -33.66 4.45 23.84
N ALA A 501 -32.53 4.69 23.16
CA ALA A 501 -31.22 4.84 23.82
C ALA A 501 -31.17 6.10 24.67
N ASP A 502 -31.61 7.23 24.10
CA ASP A 502 -31.70 8.53 24.77
C ASP A 502 -32.58 8.47 26.01
N ALA A 503 -33.81 7.98 25.84
CA ALA A 503 -34.77 7.86 26.93
C ALA A 503 -34.25 6.93 28.03
N HIS A 504 -33.67 5.77 27.66
CA HIS A 504 -33.12 4.85 28.63
C HIS A 504 -31.94 5.46 29.39
N TYR A 505 -31.01 6.13 28.69
CA TYR A 505 -29.88 6.78 29.34
C TYR A 505 -30.31 7.84 30.34
N ALA A 506 -31.20 8.76 29.91
CA ALA A 506 -31.69 9.85 30.74
C ALA A 506 -32.45 9.34 31.99
N GLN A 507 -33.24 8.27 31.83
CA GLN A 507 -34.08 7.75 32.91
C GLN A 507 -33.32 6.79 33.86
N TYR A 508 -32.45 5.94 33.31
CA TYR A 508 -31.81 4.83 34.04
C TYR A 508 -30.30 4.77 33.84
N GLY A 509 -29.81 4.85 32.60
CA GLY A 509 -28.41 4.59 32.25
C GLY A 509 -27.40 5.43 33.01
N ALA A 510 -27.68 6.72 33.19
CA ALA A 510 -26.87 7.62 34.01
C ALA A 510 -26.71 7.13 35.47
N ARG A 511 -27.78 6.60 36.08
CA ARG A 511 -27.78 6.08 37.46
C ARG A 511 -27.13 4.70 37.56
N GLU A 512 -27.24 3.92 36.49
CA GLU A 512 -26.62 2.61 36.38
C GLU A 512 -25.12 2.71 36.04
N GLY A 513 -24.63 3.90 35.69
CA GLY A 513 -23.24 4.13 35.32
C GLY A 513 -22.89 3.55 33.96
N ARG A 514 -23.86 3.48 33.03
CA ARG A 514 -23.63 3.10 31.63
C ARG A 514 -23.06 4.30 30.89
N ASP A 515 -22.18 4.08 29.92
CA ASP A 515 -21.55 5.15 29.14
C ASP A 515 -22.43 5.46 27.90
N PRO A 516 -22.74 6.74 27.61
CA PRO A 516 -23.64 7.12 26.52
C PRO A 516 -22.96 7.09 25.14
N ASN A 517 -21.64 7.23 25.09
CA ASN A 517 -20.83 7.15 23.89
C ASN A 517 -19.41 6.67 24.25
N ALA A 518 -18.54 6.50 23.25
CA ALA A 518 -17.19 5.96 23.43
C ALA A 518 -16.21 6.90 24.16
N PHE A 519 -16.53 8.18 24.31
CA PHE A 519 -15.66 9.24 24.84
C PHE A 519 -16.17 9.84 26.17
N PHE A 520 -17.36 9.45 26.63
CA PHE A 520 -17.91 9.87 27.91
C PHE A 520 -17.95 8.69 28.90
N SER A 521 -17.25 8.80 30.03
CA SER A 521 -17.33 7.81 31.10
C SER A 521 -18.26 8.31 32.21
N THR A 522 -19.44 7.70 32.35
CA THR A 522 -20.42 8.10 33.38
C THR A 522 -19.87 7.89 34.79
N LYS A 523 -19.21 6.75 35.03
CA LYS A 523 -18.58 6.46 36.32
C LYS A 523 -17.36 7.33 36.58
N GLY A 524 -16.50 7.48 35.57
CA GLY A 524 -15.30 8.31 35.66
C GLY A 524 -15.64 9.77 35.93
N TYR A 525 -16.58 10.34 35.18
CA TYR A 525 -17.01 11.72 35.32
C TYR A 525 -17.60 12.00 36.71
N LEU A 526 -18.48 11.12 37.22
CA LEU A 526 -18.99 11.27 38.59
C LEU A 526 -17.87 11.13 39.64
N ALA A 527 -16.84 10.32 39.37
CA ALA A 527 -15.70 10.15 40.25
C ALA A 527 -14.77 11.34 40.29
N ALA A 528 -14.44 11.93 39.15
CA ALA A 528 -13.66 13.16 39.08
C ALA A 528 -14.43 14.37 39.66
N ASN A 529 -15.77 14.35 39.57
CA ASN A 529 -16.63 15.50 39.90
C ASN A 529 -17.58 15.17 41.07
N PRO A 530 -17.08 15.12 42.33
CA PRO A 530 -17.81 14.59 43.48
C PRO A 530 -19.03 15.44 43.87
N GLU A 531 -19.03 16.73 43.56
CA GLU A 531 -20.17 17.62 43.76
C GLU A 531 -21.31 17.35 42.77
N VAL A 532 -21.00 16.93 41.54
CA VAL A 532 -22.02 16.48 40.57
C VAL A 532 -22.67 15.21 41.10
N ARG A 533 -21.86 14.25 41.57
CA ARG A 533 -22.35 13.04 42.24
C ARG A 533 -23.22 13.38 43.45
N ALA A 534 -22.78 14.28 44.33
CA ALA A 534 -23.50 14.65 45.54
C ALA A 534 -24.84 15.35 45.24
N SER A 535 -24.92 16.09 44.13
CA SER A 535 -26.15 16.74 43.69
C SER A 535 -27.19 15.75 43.14
N GLY A 536 -26.76 14.55 42.73
CA GLY A 536 -27.61 13.58 42.04
C GLY A 536 -28.03 14.00 40.63
N ALA A 537 -27.41 15.05 40.07
CA ALA A 537 -27.62 15.46 38.69
C ALA A 537 -27.18 14.37 37.71
N ASN A 538 -27.83 14.31 36.55
CA ASN A 538 -27.36 13.48 35.45
C ASN A 538 -26.00 14.02 34.98
N PRO A 539 -24.93 13.21 34.96
CA PRO A 539 -23.60 13.66 34.60
C PRO A 539 -23.49 14.16 33.16
N LEU A 540 -24.27 13.59 32.22
CA LEU A 540 -24.25 14.03 30.83
C LEU A 540 -24.91 15.40 30.68
N ASP A 541 -26.06 15.61 31.33
CA ASP A 541 -26.74 16.91 31.36
C ASP A 541 -25.86 17.98 32.02
N HIS A 542 -25.18 17.64 33.12
CA HIS A 542 -24.24 18.55 33.77
C HIS A 542 -23.08 18.91 32.82
N TYR A 543 -22.47 17.90 32.19
CA TYR A 543 -21.38 18.11 31.26
C TYR A 543 -21.79 19.05 30.12
N GLU A 544 -22.93 18.78 29.47
CA GLU A 544 -23.44 19.56 28.35
C GLU A 544 -23.72 21.02 28.71
N GLN A 545 -24.31 21.25 29.88
CA GLN A 545 -24.75 22.59 30.30
C GLN A 545 -23.60 23.45 30.83
N ALA A 546 -22.70 22.83 31.62
CA ALA A 546 -21.68 23.52 32.39
C ALA A 546 -20.30 22.85 32.33
N GLY A 547 -20.22 21.52 32.41
CA GLY A 547 -18.96 20.81 32.63
C GLY A 547 -17.88 21.08 31.59
N TRP A 548 -18.20 21.06 30.30
CA TRP A 548 -17.20 21.37 29.25
C TRP A 548 -16.70 22.81 29.31
N LYS A 549 -17.53 23.76 29.82
CA LYS A 549 -17.12 25.17 30.02
C LYS A 549 -16.26 25.35 31.25
N GLU A 550 -16.42 24.45 32.22
CA GLU A 550 -15.63 24.38 33.46
C GLU A 550 -14.32 23.60 33.28
N GLY A 551 -14.08 23.06 32.09
CA GLY A 551 -12.86 22.31 31.79
C GLY A 551 -12.82 20.90 32.33
N ARG A 552 -13.98 20.23 32.39
CA ARG A 552 -14.10 18.88 32.96
C ARG A 552 -14.21 17.85 31.86
N ASP A 553 -13.24 16.96 31.79
CA ASP A 553 -13.15 16.02 30.69
C ASP A 553 -14.25 14.96 30.75
N PRO A 554 -14.92 14.67 29.63
CA PRO A 554 -16.02 13.70 29.58
C PRO A 554 -15.53 12.27 29.82
N GLY A 555 -14.29 11.95 29.46
CA GLY A 555 -13.71 10.61 29.50
C GLY A 555 -12.24 10.60 29.14
N VAL A 556 -11.56 9.48 29.40
CA VAL A 556 -10.09 9.40 29.31
C VAL A 556 -9.53 9.67 27.91
N ARG A 557 -10.32 9.53 26.85
CA ARG A 557 -9.88 9.67 25.45
C ARG A 557 -10.26 11.01 24.82
N PHE A 558 -10.68 11.99 25.61
CA PHE A 558 -11.11 13.28 25.09
C PHE A 558 -10.83 14.40 26.07
N ASP A 559 -9.81 15.21 25.75
CA ASP A 559 -9.47 16.46 26.43
C ASP A 559 -10.21 17.65 25.80
N ASN A 560 -11.05 18.34 26.57
CA ASN A 560 -11.86 19.44 26.04
C ASN A 560 -11.02 20.65 25.64
N GLU A 561 -10.11 21.06 26.52
CA GLU A 561 -9.30 22.24 26.37
C GLU A 561 -8.37 22.12 25.18
N PHE A 562 -7.77 20.96 24.99
CA PHE A 562 -6.92 20.64 23.87
C PHE A 562 -7.73 20.67 22.59
N TYR A 563 -8.89 20.00 22.56
CA TYR A 563 -9.75 20.04 21.37
C TYR A 563 -10.10 21.48 21.00
N LEU A 564 -10.48 22.33 21.96
CA LEU A 564 -10.78 23.74 21.70
C LEU A 564 -9.54 24.58 21.33
N ALA A 565 -8.35 24.24 21.83
CA ALA A 565 -7.10 24.90 21.49
C ALA A 565 -6.65 24.56 20.05
N ALA A 566 -6.77 23.30 19.67
CA ALA A 566 -6.49 22.81 18.32
C ALA A 566 -7.53 23.27 17.29
N ASN A 567 -8.75 23.60 17.75
CA ASN A 567 -9.88 23.99 16.90
C ASN A 567 -10.43 25.38 17.27
N PRO A 568 -9.72 26.48 16.91
CA PRO A 568 -10.12 27.84 17.25
C PRO A 568 -11.49 28.26 16.70
N ASP A 569 -11.93 27.66 15.60
CA ASP A 569 -13.24 27.86 14.99
C ASP A 569 -14.37 27.33 15.88
N VAL A 570 -14.22 26.11 16.42
CA VAL A 570 -15.16 25.51 17.38
C VAL A 570 -15.23 26.36 18.65
N LYS A 571 -14.06 26.77 19.15
CA LYS A 571 -13.94 27.66 20.32
C LYS A 571 -14.60 29.01 20.09
N ALA A 572 -14.39 29.63 18.93
CA ALA A 572 -14.98 30.92 18.58
C ALA A 572 -16.50 30.84 18.41
N ALA A 573 -17.01 29.71 17.89
CA ALA A 573 -18.43 29.44 17.77
C ALA A 573 -19.11 29.10 19.12
N GLY A 574 -18.33 28.81 20.17
CA GLY A 574 -18.84 28.48 21.49
C GLY A 574 -19.57 27.13 21.53
N LEU A 575 -19.16 26.19 20.67
CA LEU A 575 -19.75 24.87 20.56
C LEU A 575 -19.19 23.92 21.61
N ASN A 576 -20.02 22.99 22.08
CA ASN A 576 -19.57 21.89 22.95
C ASN A 576 -18.57 21.02 22.16
N PRO A 577 -17.34 20.82 22.67
CA PRO A 577 -16.27 20.16 21.91
C PRO A 577 -16.59 18.69 21.61
N LEU A 578 -17.12 17.94 22.58
CA LEU A 578 -17.49 16.54 22.36
C LEU A 578 -18.67 16.41 21.40
N ALA A 579 -19.69 17.26 21.54
CA ALA A 579 -20.85 17.25 20.63
C ALA A 579 -20.43 17.56 19.19
N HIS A 580 -19.56 18.56 19.00
CA HIS A 580 -18.99 18.87 17.70
C HIS A 580 -18.15 17.71 17.17
N TYR A 581 -17.31 17.08 17.99
CA TYR A 581 -16.47 15.97 17.53
C TYR A 581 -17.31 14.79 17.03
N LEU A 582 -18.35 14.41 17.78
CA LEU A 582 -19.26 13.32 17.41
C LEU A 582 -20.05 13.62 16.14
N ALA A 583 -20.53 14.87 15.98
CA ALA A 583 -21.34 15.26 14.83
C ALA A 583 -20.51 15.51 13.55
N GLU A 584 -19.34 16.14 13.68
CA GLU A 584 -18.59 16.69 12.53
C GLU A 584 -17.09 16.40 12.62
N GLY A 585 -16.49 16.66 13.79
CA GLY A 585 -15.02 16.66 13.93
C GLY A 585 -14.38 15.32 13.61
N ARG A 586 -15.07 14.21 13.85
CA ARG A 586 -14.62 12.87 13.48
C ARG A 586 -14.53 12.69 11.96
N ALA A 587 -15.58 13.08 11.24
CA ALA A 587 -15.61 13.03 9.77
C ALA A 587 -14.61 14.00 9.13
N GLU A 588 -14.34 15.13 9.79
CA GLU A 588 -13.32 16.11 9.39
C GLU A 588 -11.88 15.68 9.69
N GLY A 589 -11.69 14.57 10.42
CA GLY A 589 -10.37 14.08 10.81
C GLY A 589 -9.69 14.93 11.90
N ARG A 590 -10.45 15.67 12.71
CA ARG A 590 -9.90 16.46 13.83
C ARG A 590 -9.31 15.53 14.88
N ALA A 591 -8.12 15.88 15.36
CA ALA A 591 -7.42 15.11 16.38
C ALA A 591 -8.10 15.25 17.76
N ILE A 592 -8.07 14.16 18.52
CA ILE A 592 -8.45 14.09 19.92
C ILE A 592 -7.25 13.61 20.73
N HIS A 593 -7.23 13.95 22.01
CA HIS A 593 -6.16 13.60 22.93
C HIS A 593 -6.74 12.97 24.18
N ASP A 594 -5.95 12.10 24.82
CA ASP A 594 -6.28 11.60 26.14
C ASP A 594 -6.41 12.77 27.11
N ALA A 595 -7.36 12.66 28.03
CA ALA A 595 -7.69 13.68 29.02
C ALA A 595 -6.45 14.07 29.83
N VAL A 596 -6.20 15.37 29.94
CA VAL A 596 -5.26 15.94 30.90
C VAL A 596 -6.07 16.81 31.83
N GLY A 597 -6.18 16.33 33.07
CA GLY A 597 -6.97 16.98 34.09
C GLY A 597 -6.54 18.44 34.31
N ARG A 598 -7.44 19.23 34.88
CA ARG A 598 -7.14 20.64 35.16
C ARG A 598 -5.90 20.75 36.03
N SER A 599 -5.17 21.87 35.91
CA SER A 599 -3.93 22.10 36.68
C SER A 599 -4.02 21.86 38.20
N GLY A 600 -5.20 22.03 38.82
CA GLY A 600 -5.42 21.76 40.25
C GLY A 600 -5.51 20.27 40.63
N ASP A 601 -5.80 19.42 39.65
CA ASP A 601 -5.94 17.96 39.73
C ASP A 601 -4.62 17.23 39.44
N ILE A 602 -3.57 17.96 39.05
CA ILE A 602 -2.22 17.45 38.76
C ILE A 602 -1.23 17.87 39.85
N ARG A 603 -0.59 16.90 40.53
CA ARG A 603 0.49 17.17 41.51
C ARG A 603 1.56 16.07 41.48
N GLY A 604 2.84 16.48 41.38
CA GLY A 604 3.97 15.53 41.33
C GLY A 604 3.85 14.56 40.14
N GLY A 605 3.39 15.07 39.00
CA GLY A 605 3.09 14.28 37.81
C GLY A 605 1.85 13.36 37.91
N PHE A 606 1.19 13.23 39.06
CA PHE A 606 -0.04 12.43 39.16
C PHE A 606 -1.27 13.25 38.77
N ASP A 607 -2.08 12.75 37.84
CA ASP A 607 -3.32 13.36 37.38
C ASP A 607 -4.52 12.56 37.90
N ALA A 608 -5.21 13.13 38.90
CA ALA A 608 -6.34 12.45 39.53
C ALA A 608 -7.58 12.35 38.63
N GLU A 609 -7.80 13.31 37.74
CA GLU A 609 -8.93 13.31 36.81
C GLU A 609 -8.71 12.22 35.76
N TYR A 610 -7.57 12.23 35.07
CA TYR A 610 -7.18 11.16 34.14
C TYR A 610 -7.31 9.78 34.79
N TYR A 611 -6.76 9.62 36.00
CA TYR A 611 -6.73 8.31 36.67
C TYR A 611 -8.13 7.79 36.99
N LEU A 612 -9.06 8.66 37.39
CA LEU A 612 -10.44 8.27 37.65
C LEU A 612 -11.24 8.03 36.36
N LEU A 613 -10.94 8.76 35.28
CA LEU A 613 -11.54 8.54 33.96
C LEU A 613 -11.04 7.23 33.32
N ALA A 614 -9.77 6.88 33.50
CA ALA A 614 -9.13 5.71 32.92
C ALA A 614 -9.50 4.39 33.60
N HIS A 615 -9.95 4.44 34.86
CA HIS A 615 -10.07 3.27 35.73
C HIS A 615 -11.46 3.18 36.36
N ALA A 616 -12.40 2.62 35.61
CA ALA A 616 -13.81 2.50 36.02
C ALA A 616 -14.02 1.73 37.35
N ASP A 617 -13.15 0.77 37.66
CA ASP A 617 -13.15 0.04 38.93
C ASP A 617 -12.78 0.94 40.12
N VAL A 618 -11.78 1.79 39.95
CA VAL A 618 -11.37 2.80 40.96
C VAL A 618 -12.43 3.89 41.08
N ALA A 619 -12.96 4.36 39.96
CA ALA A 619 -14.05 5.34 39.91
C ALA A 619 -15.30 4.86 40.66
N GLN A 620 -15.63 3.56 40.55
CA GLN A 620 -16.76 2.95 41.25
C GLN A 620 -16.53 2.89 42.78
N ALA A 621 -15.29 2.79 43.24
CA ALA A 621 -14.94 2.81 44.65
C ALA A 621 -14.86 4.24 45.23
N ALA A 622 -14.85 5.28 44.39
CA ALA A 622 -14.76 6.67 44.82
C ALA A 622 -16.06 7.14 45.48
N GLY A 623 -16.02 7.38 46.81
CA GLY A 623 -17.14 7.88 47.61
C GLY A 623 -16.78 9.11 48.46
N THR A 624 -15.74 9.84 48.09
CA THR A 624 -15.19 10.98 48.85
C THR A 624 -15.28 12.28 48.05
N THR A 625 -15.25 13.41 48.75
CA THR A 625 -15.12 14.75 48.16
C THR A 625 -13.68 15.12 47.82
N ASP A 626 -12.68 14.45 48.43
CA ASP A 626 -11.26 14.64 48.11
C ASP A 626 -10.82 13.54 47.12
N THR A 627 -11.11 13.78 45.84
CA THR A 627 -10.85 12.86 44.73
C THR A 627 -9.37 12.66 44.49
N PHE A 628 -8.59 13.74 44.58
CA PHE A 628 -7.14 13.70 44.45
C PHE A 628 -6.52 12.75 45.46
N ALA A 629 -6.78 12.95 46.76
CA ALA A 629 -6.18 12.11 47.80
C ALA A 629 -6.61 10.64 47.71
N PHE A 630 -7.81 10.37 47.20
CA PHE A 630 -8.28 9.01 46.96
C PHE A 630 -7.56 8.34 45.80
N ALA A 631 -7.53 8.98 44.64
CA ALA A 631 -6.90 8.45 43.43
C ALA A 631 -5.38 8.25 43.63
N ALA A 632 -4.71 9.26 44.19
CA ALA A 632 -3.27 9.19 44.48
C ALA A 632 -2.94 8.05 45.45
N ARG A 633 -3.72 7.88 46.52
CA ARG A 633 -3.53 6.77 47.47
C ARG A 633 -3.72 5.41 46.80
N HIS A 634 -4.72 5.27 45.92
CA HIS A 634 -4.91 4.02 45.18
C HIS A 634 -3.71 3.72 44.28
N PHE A 635 -3.24 4.72 43.53
CA PHE A 635 -2.08 4.57 42.68
C PHE A 635 -0.84 4.17 43.47
N GLU A 636 -0.54 4.86 44.58
CA GLU A 636 0.60 4.60 45.46
C GLU A 636 0.58 3.18 46.05
N GLN A 637 -0.60 2.68 46.42
CA GLN A 637 -0.75 1.36 47.06
C GLN A 637 -0.80 0.20 46.07
N TYR A 638 -1.44 0.38 44.92
CA TYR A 638 -1.76 -0.70 43.99
C TYR A 638 -1.46 -0.34 42.53
N GLY A 639 -1.88 0.86 42.09
CA GLY A 639 -1.92 1.21 40.68
C GLY A 639 -0.61 1.05 39.91
N TRP A 640 0.50 1.54 40.47
CA TRP A 640 1.79 1.42 39.78
C TRP A 640 2.29 -0.02 39.67
N GLN A 641 1.94 -0.88 40.63
CA GLN A 641 2.30 -2.31 40.62
C GLN A 641 1.47 -3.09 39.61
N GLU A 642 0.23 -2.66 39.38
CA GLU A 642 -0.66 -3.16 38.34
C GLU A 642 -0.27 -2.63 36.94
N GLY A 643 0.67 -1.69 36.88
CA GLY A 643 1.12 -1.05 35.65
C GLY A 643 0.08 -0.09 35.05
N ARG A 644 -0.73 0.56 35.91
CA ARG A 644 -1.68 1.59 35.51
C ARG A 644 -0.97 2.93 35.33
N ASN A 645 -1.30 3.67 34.29
CA ASN A 645 -0.67 4.97 34.03
C ASN A 645 -1.25 6.06 34.95
N PRO A 646 -0.41 6.94 35.52
CA PRO A 646 -0.85 8.01 36.42
C PRO A 646 -1.33 9.28 35.72
N ASN A 647 -1.07 9.41 34.41
CA ASN A 647 -1.46 10.53 33.55
C ASN A 647 -1.36 10.08 32.08
N ALA A 648 -1.74 10.94 31.13
CA ALA A 648 -1.76 10.65 29.69
C ALA A 648 -0.37 10.47 29.04
N VAL A 649 0.71 10.88 29.70
CA VAL A 649 2.08 10.89 29.14
C VAL A 649 2.95 9.76 29.70
N PHE A 650 2.76 9.35 30.95
CA PHE A 650 3.64 8.43 31.65
C PHE A 650 3.25 6.96 31.41
N ASP A 651 4.12 6.17 30.79
CA ASP A 651 3.93 4.73 30.60
C ASP A 651 4.59 3.96 31.75
N THR A 652 3.77 3.53 32.71
CA THR A 652 4.24 2.84 33.92
C THR A 652 4.91 1.50 33.60
N LYS A 653 4.38 0.76 32.62
CA LYS A 653 4.92 -0.56 32.25
C LYS A 653 6.20 -0.40 31.45
N GLY A 654 6.20 0.52 30.49
CA GLY A 654 7.38 0.86 29.69
C GLY A 654 8.52 1.38 30.55
N TYR A 655 8.25 2.31 31.49
CA TYR A 655 9.27 2.85 32.38
C TYR A 655 9.95 1.77 33.22
N LEU A 656 9.17 0.86 33.83
CA LEU A 656 9.72 -0.26 34.61
C LEU A 656 10.43 -1.31 33.74
N ALA A 657 10.09 -1.41 32.45
CA ALA A 657 10.76 -2.29 31.52
C ALA A 657 12.09 -1.70 31.03
N ALA A 658 12.12 -0.40 30.73
CA ALA A 658 13.31 0.32 30.27
C ALA A 658 14.34 0.50 31.40
N TYR A 659 13.86 0.83 32.61
CA TYR A 659 14.69 1.17 33.75
C TYR A 659 14.70 0.05 34.81
N GLY A 660 15.46 -1.00 34.49
CA GLY A 660 15.54 -2.22 35.31
C GLY A 660 16.07 -2.00 36.73
N ASP A 661 16.83 -0.93 36.97
CA ASP A 661 17.29 -0.51 38.30
C ASP A 661 16.14 -0.03 39.19
N VAL A 662 15.21 0.77 38.64
CA VAL A 662 14.00 1.24 39.34
C VAL A 662 13.12 0.06 39.72
N LYS A 663 12.93 -0.87 38.77
CA LYS A 663 12.17 -2.11 38.99
C LYS A 663 12.82 -3.00 40.06
N ALA A 664 14.14 -3.19 40.01
CA ALA A 664 14.87 -4.01 40.98
C ALA A 664 14.84 -3.40 42.39
N ALA A 665 14.85 -2.07 42.50
CA ALA A 665 14.73 -1.36 43.76
C ALA A 665 13.29 -1.35 44.33
N GLY A 666 12.30 -1.78 43.55
CA GLY A 666 10.89 -1.79 43.95
C GLY A 666 10.33 -0.38 44.20
N LEU A 667 10.87 0.62 43.51
CA LEU A 667 10.45 2.02 43.64
C LEU A 667 9.22 2.29 42.80
N ASN A 668 8.34 3.16 43.30
CA ASN A 668 7.25 3.71 42.50
C ASN A 668 7.84 4.49 41.31
N PRO A 669 7.53 4.12 40.05
CA PRO A 669 8.17 4.70 38.87
C PRO A 669 7.85 6.18 38.68
N LEU A 670 6.63 6.63 38.98
CA LEU A 670 6.27 8.05 38.89
C LEU A 670 7.05 8.87 39.93
N THR A 671 7.09 8.40 41.18
CA THR A 671 7.85 9.05 42.24
C THR A 671 9.33 9.10 41.91
N HIS A 672 9.87 8.03 41.33
CA HIS A 672 11.26 8.00 40.88
C HIS A 672 11.51 9.04 39.79
N TYR A 673 10.64 9.10 38.77
CA TYR A 673 10.78 10.06 37.69
C TYR A 673 10.76 11.51 38.19
N ASP A 674 9.73 11.88 38.95
CA ASP A 674 9.53 13.23 39.51
C ASP A 674 10.73 13.69 40.36
N GLN A 675 11.30 12.78 41.16
CA GLN A 675 12.39 13.10 42.08
C GLN A 675 13.78 13.04 41.42
N TYR A 676 14.01 12.09 40.52
CA TYR A 676 15.33 11.73 39.99
C TYR A 676 15.34 11.58 38.47
N GLY A 677 14.41 10.82 37.90
CA GLY A 677 14.48 10.36 36.50
C GLY A 677 14.68 11.47 35.47
N TRP A 678 13.88 12.54 35.50
CA TRP A 678 14.04 13.62 34.52
C TRP A 678 15.37 14.38 34.65
N LYS A 679 15.96 14.42 35.86
CA LYS A 679 17.28 15.03 36.11
C LYS A 679 18.42 14.15 35.60
N GLU A 680 18.14 12.85 35.48
CA GLU A 680 19.04 11.85 34.89
C GLU A 680 18.87 11.75 33.36
N GLY A 681 17.96 12.52 32.76
CA GLY A 681 17.65 12.46 31.33
C GLY A 681 16.82 11.24 30.91
N ARG A 682 16.13 10.59 31.86
CA ARG A 682 15.21 9.47 31.57
C ARG A 682 13.89 10.01 31.05
N ASP A 683 13.20 9.19 30.26
CA ASP A 683 11.95 9.53 29.61
C ASP A 683 10.75 8.87 30.30
N PRO A 684 9.63 9.59 30.47
CA PRO A 684 8.43 9.05 31.12
C PRO A 684 7.67 8.07 30.21
N SER A 685 7.87 8.15 28.90
CA SER A 685 7.34 7.25 27.87
C SER A 685 8.19 7.32 26.61
N ALA A 686 7.93 6.42 25.66
CA ALA A 686 8.54 6.47 24.32
C ALA A 686 8.10 7.69 23.49
N ASP A 687 7.03 8.38 23.92
CA ASP A 687 6.44 9.51 23.21
C ASP A 687 6.87 10.87 23.80
N PHE A 688 7.86 10.88 24.71
CA PHE A 688 8.32 12.08 25.37
C PHE A 688 9.83 12.05 25.65
N ASP A 689 10.61 12.89 24.96
CA ASP A 689 12.04 13.06 25.22
C ASP A 689 12.28 14.21 26.21
N SER A 690 12.64 13.87 27.44
CA SER A 690 12.87 14.82 28.53
C SER A 690 14.08 15.73 28.28
N SER A 691 15.12 15.19 27.64
CA SER A 691 16.37 15.89 27.38
C SER A 691 16.22 16.91 26.25
N THR A 692 15.57 16.50 25.16
CA THR A 692 15.24 17.39 24.04
C THR A 692 14.21 18.44 24.47
N TYR A 693 13.23 18.07 25.29
CA TYR A 693 12.26 19.03 25.84
C TYR A 693 12.95 20.15 26.63
N LEU A 694 13.84 19.82 27.57
CA LEU A 694 14.54 20.80 28.40
C LEU A 694 15.57 21.64 27.60
N SER A 695 16.27 21.02 26.65
CA SER A 695 17.24 21.76 25.82
C SER A 695 16.57 22.71 24.85
N THR A 696 15.37 22.38 24.35
CA THR A 696 14.58 23.24 23.47
C THR A 696 13.85 24.33 24.25
N TYR A 697 13.19 23.96 25.36
CA TYR A 697 12.42 24.88 26.20
C TYR A 697 13.22 25.39 27.39
N THR A 698 14.14 26.29 27.08
CA THR A 698 15.11 26.85 28.06
C THR A 698 14.47 27.57 29.24
N ASP A 699 13.24 28.06 29.11
CA ASP A 699 12.45 28.64 30.20
C ASP A 699 12.09 27.60 31.26
N VAL A 700 11.71 26.39 30.84
CA VAL A 700 11.41 25.25 31.72
C VAL A 700 12.67 24.77 32.41
N ALA A 701 13.78 24.63 31.67
CA ALA A 701 15.07 24.25 32.21
C ALA A 701 15.60 25.26 33.25
N ALA A 702 15.47 26.57 32.97
CA ALA A 702 15.86 27.62 33.90
C ALA A 702 15.01 27.62 35.18
N ALA A 703 13.72 27.31 35.05
CA ALA A 703 12.81 27.17 36.18
C ALA A 703 13.03 25.89 37.00
N LYS A 704 13.80 24.92 36.46
CA LYS A 704 14.06 23.59 37.07
C LYS A 704 12.78 22.83 37.39
N ILE A 705 11.81 22.93 36.49
CA ILE A 705 10.52 22.23 36.59
C ILE A 705 10.68 20.89 35.86
N ASP A 706 10.07 19.83 36.41
CA ASP A 706 9.92 18.55 35.73
C ASP A 706 9.29 18.78 34.33
N PRO A 707 9.92 18.31 33.23
CA PRO A 707 9.45 18.58 31.88
C PRO A 707 8.09 17.93 31.57
N MET A 708 7.81 16.73 32.08
CA MET A 708 6.51 16.08 31.94
C MET A 708 5.44 16.86 32.71
N GLN A 709 5.72 17.24 33.96
CA GLN A 709 4.77 18.03 34.74
C GLN A 709 4.49 19.38 34.07
N HIS A 710 5.53 20.05 33.57
CA HIS A 710 5.37 21.29 32.82
C HIS A 710 4.51 21.07 31.57
N PHE A 711 4.75 20.00 30.83
CA PHE A 711 3.99 19.69 29.63
C PHE A 711 2.50 19.46 29.94
N LEU A 712 2.19 18.63 30.93
CA LEU A 712 0.80 18.37 31.36
C LEU A 712 0.08 19.65 31.83
N GLN A 713 0.77 20.54 32.57
CA GLN A 713 0.14 21.73 33.14
C GLN A 713 0.05 22.92 32.16
N TYR A 714 0.98 23.01 31.21
CA TYR A 714 1.15 24.20 30.36
C TYR A 714 1.51 23.84 28.92
N GLY A 715 2.54 23.01 28.74
CA GLY A 715 3.16 22.79 27.43
C GLY A 715 2.18 22.26 26.37
N LEU A 716 1.27 21.37 26.76
CA LEU A 716 0.22 20.84 25.90
C LEU A 716 -0.64 21.98 25.31
N TYR A 717 -1.12 22.91 26.15
CA TYR A 717 -1.97 24.03 25.74
C TYR A 717 -1.21 25.20 25.10
N GLU A 718 0.12 25.23 25.26
CA GLU A 718 1.01 26.16 24.58
C GLU A 718 1.47 25.66 23.20
N GLY A 719 1.06 24.45 22.80
CA GLY A 719 1.47 23.81 21.53
C GLY A 719 2.94 23.38 21.53
N ARG A 720 3.52 23.09 22.70
CA ARG A 720 4.89 22.57 22.81
C ARG A 720 4.93 21.10 22.35
N SER A 721 6.01 20.69 21.71
CA SER A 721 6.22 19.31 21.27
C SER A 721 6.83 18.48 22.40
N THR A 722 6.50 17.19 22.44
CA THR A 722 7.12 16.21 23.35
C THR A 722 8.39 15.59 22.75
N PHE A 723 8.66 15.83 21.47
CA PHE A 723 9.80 15.28 20.73
C PHE A 723 9.89 13.74 20.76
N ALA A 724 8.73 13.07 20.69
CA ALA A 724 8.63 11.62 20.59
C ALA A 724 9.59 11.05 19.53
N ASP A 725 10.48 10.15 19.95
CA ASP A 725 11.40 9.42 19.07
C ASP A 725 11.11 7.91 19.03
N GLY A 726 10.10 7.46 19.77
CA GLY A 726 9.66 6.07 19.83
C GLY A 726 10.53 5.18 20.71
N THR A 727 11.45 5.76 21.48
CA THR A 727 12.38 5.02 22.34
C THR A 727 12.36 5.55 23.77
N PHE A 728 12.70 4.69 24.74
CA PHE A 728 12.92 5.13 26.11
C PHE A 728 14.41 5.46 26.29
N GLY A 729 14.72 6.73 26.55
CA GLY A 729 16.05 7.21 26.89
C GLY A 729 16.75 7.91 25.73
N GLY A 730 17.35 9.06 26.03
CA GLY A 730 18.25 9.75 25.11
C GLY A 730 19.53 8.95 24.86
N ASP A 731 19.77 8.59 23.60
CA ASP A 731 21.11 8.29 23.09
C ASP A 731 22.00 9.53 23.25
N SER A 732 22.60 9.71 24.43
CA SER A 732 23.82 10.52 24.61
C SER A 732 24.51 10.33 25.95
N LEU A 733 25.20 9.20 26.11
CA LEU A 733 26.53 9.18 26.74
C LEU A 733 27.46 8.26 25.93
N GLY A 734 27.88 8.78 24.76
CA GLY A 734 28.96 8.25 23.93
C GLY A 734 29.68 9.40 23.26
#